data_AF-A0A0V0J287-F1
#
_entry.id   AF-A0A0V0J287-F1
#
_cell.length_a   1.000
_cell.length_b   1.000
_cell.length_c   1.000
_cell.angle_alpha   90.00
_cell.angle_beta   90.00
_cell.angle_gamma   90.00
#
_symmetry.space_group_name_H-M   'P 1'
#
loop_
_entity.id
_entity.type
_entity.pdbx_description
1 polymer ?
#
loop_
_entity_poly.entity_id
_entity_poly.type
_entity_poly.pdbx_seq_one_letter_code
_entity_poly.pdbx_strand_id
1 'polypeptide(L)'
;MNPVPLDIGFFYKLPDPPNFEVVDSSLYCIPSTATKSVSDTDDAENVPFESKAEFFKFIDESVIGVHKPFHGAFGDRKVVYCDYIASGRSLFFLENFIYNEVLPHYGNTHTTTSITSLQTTLFRHEAKDIVRNAVRASDYDAVFFVGSGCTGAVHKLIHNLHMTKPPIVIVGPFEHHSNMLPWRHMAAKITRLKTDITGNVSLDHLKQVLEEESKLAQEQDCDLIVCLAAASNVTGILLDVNVFSALVHRHGGLIFWDYATAAPYVDIDMNPVITGPDRDYVYKDAIYFSMHKFVGGVQTPGVLVAKRVLFKAGETHPDGCGGGSVCFVRREAQVYLQDVEEREEGGTPAIVESIRAGLVMQLKQAVTSEAITAREEVMVKRAWSRLKGVENLLILGGDRAPRLPIFSIVVRHAYPLVNGSGATPSNEAPQLSPEAAAPTQPGKSCLFLHHAFVAALLNDLFGVQCRAGCACAGPYAMDLLGIDEALAKLYEGALVKSGVGTCRISRFFDASAREVLRPGFTRFSIPFFMSDEEADFVFDAVRFVATYGWAFLPLYTYEATTGEWHHRNYDAGEDRQWLGHIQYSKQGMVWRRGKAKSRGPLPKSYKECLMTANAELKKAIEFVKSAPVSPVPDDTASFDEDSQKLRWFLLPCEAAAQMRGEVGQLAVPTGPRSPWHPDAAPLRASDVDKEGEKATVKTLDPGNGQPTYKSNASPSESPMLKLPAESTKVYSGGLSVDDGFSSLNPQTLTQMSQVDSSTCLRTKTVSTLSAVNEPVPEQRNNHCVLARQDFHVAADSHNFMEPEEEKQVEMLDDDELQEVISNLNGLYMPPKPSKTQSLIRSLKLDHSLWKRPIKQLYKPFLTAIKKI
;
A
#
# COMPACT_ATOMS: atom_id res chain seq x y z
N MET A 1 -12.59 67.96 -64.67
CA MET A 1 -11.96 68.48 -63.43
C MET A 1 -10.98 67.44 -62.95
N ASN A 2 -9.83 67.84 -62.40
CA ASN A 2 -8.81 66.89 -61.95
C ASN A 2 -9.24 66.24 -60.62
N PRO A 3 -8.95 64.94 -60.41
CA PRO A 3 -9.09 64.33 -59.10
C PRO A 3 -8.03 64.89 -58.14
N VAL A 4 -8.42 65.15 -56.90
CA VAL A 4 -7.50 65.52 -55.81
C VAL A 4 -6.82 64.25 -55.29
N PRO A 5 -5.49 64.24 -55.07
CA PRO A 5 -4.82 63.06 -54.52
C PRO A 5 -5.23 62.83 -53.06
N LEU A 6 -5.50 61.57 -52.71
CA LEU A 6 -5.65 61.14 -51.32
C LEU A 6 -4.26 60.86 -50.74
N ASP A 7 -3.95 61.52 -49.62
CA ASP A 7 -2.68 61.41 -48.92
C ASP A 7 -2.68 60.15 -48.02
N ILE A 8 -1.97 59.10 -48.46
CA ILE A 8 -1.93 57.79 -47.77
C ILE A 8 -0.84 57.80 -46.69
N GLY A 9 -1.05 58.62 -45.67
CA GLY A 9 -0.17 58.70 -44.50
C GLY A 9 -0.28 57.47 -43.59
N PHE A 10 0.87 56.90 -43.22
CA PHE A 10 1.06 55.99 -42.08
C PHE A 10 0.28 54.66 -42.08
N PHE A 11 0.69 53.72 -42.93
CA PHE A 11 0.70 52.31 -42.51
C PHE A 11 1.88 52.06 -41.56
N TYR A 12 1.69 51.16 -40.58
CA TYR A 12 2.72 50.76 -39.63
C TYR A 12 3.83 50.01 -40.36
N LYS A 13 5.02 50.60 -40.50
CA LYS A 13 6.17 49.90 -41.08
C LYS A 13 6.71 48.93 -40.03
N LEU A 14 6.68 47.63 -40.32
CA LEU A 14 7.35 46.64 -39.47
C LEU A 14 8.85 46.98 -39.36
N PRO A 15 9.48 46.78 -38.19
CA PRO A 15 10.93 46.89 -38.09
C PRO A 15 11.60 45.84 -38.99
N ASP A 16 12.75 46.18 -39.56
CA ASP A 16 13.53 45.24 -40.36
C ASP A 16 13.91 44.03 -39.48
N PRO A 17 13.84 42.79 -40.01
CA PRO A 17 14.14 41.59 -39.23
C PRO A 17 15.60 41.62 -38.73
N PRO A 18 15.88 41.12 -37.51
CA PRO A 18 17.24 41.08 -37.00
C PRO A 18 18.12 40.20 -37.89
N ASN A 19 19.40 40.57 -38.07
CA ASN A 19 20.30 39.73 -38.86
C ASN A 19 20.63 38.43 -38.11
N PHE A 20 20.05 37.32 -38.58
CA PHE A 20 20.23 35.99 -38.00
C PHE A 20 21.63 35.40 -38.23
N GLU A 21 22.46 35.96 -39.11
CA GLU A 21 23.86 35.54 -39.32
C GLU A 21 24.76 35.69 -38.08
N VAL A 22 24.30 36.41 -37.04
CA VAL A 22 25.05 36.70 -35.80
C VAL A 22 24.50 35.92 -34.59
N VAL A 23 23.60 34.96 -34.80
CA VAL A 23 23.10 34.09 -33.72
C VAL A 23 24.09 32.96 -33.45
N ASP A 24 24.87 33.09 -32.39
CA ASP A 24 25.72 32.01 -31.87
C ASP A 24 24.86 30.83 -31.41
N SER A 25 24.84 29.77 -32.23
CA SER A 25 24.07 28.55 -31.96
C SER A 25 24.55 27.79 -30.72
N SER A 26 25.79 28.00 -30.26
CA SER A 26 26.33 27.31 -29.08
C SER A 26 25.61 27.70 -27.78
N LEU A 27 24.97 28.88 -27.74
CA LEU A 27 24.11 29.31 -26.63
C LEU A 27 22.84 28.44 -26.45
N TYR A 28 22.47 27.67 -27.47
CA TYR A 28 21.27 26.82 -27.47
C TYR A 28 21.57 25.31 -27.55
N CYS A 29 22.84 24.92 -27.69
CA CYS A 29 23.25 23.52 -27.67
C CYS A 29 23.23 22.95 -26.23
N ILE A 30 22.13 22.29 -25.85
CA ILE A 30 22.13 21.36 -24.71
C ILE A 30 23.08 20.20 -25.07
N PRO A 31 24.14 19.90 -24.28
CA PRO A 31 25.06 18.82 -24.62
C PRO A 31 24.44 17.44 -24.38
N SER A 32 23.79 16.86 -25.40
CA SER A 32 23.44 15.44 -25.33
C SER A 32 24.71 14.62 -25.24
N THR A 33 24.85 13.93 -24.12
CA THR A 33 26.02 13.12 -23.76
C THR A 33 25.64 11.66 -23.51
N ALA A 34 24.36 11.30 -23.70
CA ALA A 34 23.81 10.02 -23.26
C ALA A 34 22.66 9.44 -24.09
N THR A 35 22.14 10.16 -25.09
CA THR A 35 21.28 9.60 -26.15
C THR A 35 22.03 9.66 -27.47
N LYS A 36 22.32 8.50 -28.06
CA LYS A 36 22.67 8.42 -29.48
C LYS A 36 21.38 8.47 -30.28
N SER A 37 21.04 9.61 -30.87
CA SER A 37 20.20 9.61 -32.06
C SER A 37 20.99 8.96 -33.19
N VAL A 38 20.48 7.86 -33.74
CA VAL A 38 21.00 7.32 -35.00
C VAL A 38 20.48 8.24 -36.09
N SER A 39 21.39 8.90 -36.82
CA SER A 39 21.02 9.67 -38.01
C SER A 39 20.69 8.70 -39.15
N ASP A 40 19.81 9.07 -40.08
CA ASP A 40 19.50 8.27 -41.29
C ASP A 40 20.73 8.05 -42.21
N THR A 41 21.91 8.54 -41.82
CA THR A 41 23.17 8.50 -42.57
C THR A 41 24.31 7.74 -41.85
N ASP A 42 24.12 7.34 -40.58
CA ASP A 42 25.11 6.54 -39.86
C ASP A 42 24.59 5.12 -39.60
N ASP A 43 25.21 4.13 -40.23
CA ASP A 43 25.09 2.70 -39.87
C ASP A 43 25.78 2.42 -38.51
N ALA A 44 25.34 3.13 -37.46
CA ALA A 44 25.64 2.80 -36.08
C ALA A 44 24.89 1.50 -35.75
N GLU A 45 25.52 0.37 -36.09
CA GLU A 45 24.94 -0.98 -36.08
C GLU A 45 23.94 -1.16 -34.93
N ASN A 46 22.66 -1.33 -35.29
CA ASN A 46 21.58 -1.53 -34.33
C ASN A 46 21.58 -3.00 -33.87
N VAL A 47 22.71 -3.39 -33.26
CA VAL A 47 23.02 -4.77 -32.85
C VAL A 47 21.98 -5.21 -31.82
N PRO A 48 21.12 -6.19 -32.12
CA PRO A 48 20.22 -6.74 -31.12
C PRO A 48 21.02 -7.52 -30.08
N PHE A 49 20.59 -7.50 -28.83
CA PHE A 49 21.18 -8.33 -27.77
C PHE A 49 21.30 -9.79 -28.23
N GLU A 50 22.48 -10.38 -28.10
CA GLU A 50 22.78 -11.75 -28.53
C GLU A 50 21.91 -12.78 -27.81
N SER A 51 21.42 -12.43 -26.60
CA SER A 51 20.51 -13.25 -25.83
C SER A 51 19.62 -12.44 -24.89
N LYS A 52 18.48 -13.03 -24.48
CA LYS A 52 17.66 -12.47 -23.40
C LYS A 52 18.42 -12.35 -22.07
N ALA A 53 19.42 -13.20 -21.82
CA ALA A 53 20.27 -13.12 -20.63
C ALA A 53 21.19 -11.89 -20.63
N GLU A 54 21.69 -11.48 -21.81
CA GLU A 54 22.41 -10.22 -21.97
C GLU A 54 21.48 -9.02 -21.76
N PHE A 55 20.28 -9.04 -22.34
CA PHE A 55 19.30 -7.96 -22.15
C PHE A 55 18.85 -7.83 -20.68
N PHE A 56 18.65 -8.94 -19.98
CA PHE A 56 18.42 -8.97 -18.53
C PHE A 56 19.57 -8.29 -17.77
N LYS A 57 20.82 -8.65 -18.07
CA LYS A 57 22.01 -8.04 -17.47
C LYS A 57 22.07 -6.54 -17.74
N PHE A 58 21.79 -6.10 -18.97
CA PHE A 58 21.73 -4.68 -19.33
C PHE A 58 20.68 -3.90 -18.52
N ILE A 59 19.50 -4.50 -18.28
CA ILE A 59 18.46 -3.90 -17.42
C ILE A 59 18.96 -3.77 -15.97
N ASP A 60 19.60 -4.80 -15.43
CA ASP A 60 20.13 -4.83 -14.05
C ASP A 60 21.24 -3.78 -13.84
N GLU A 61 22.26 -3.78 -14.71
CA GLU A 61 23.33 -2.77 -14.71
C GLU A 61 22.79 -1.34 -14.96
N SER A 62 21.60 -1.20 -15.56
CA SER A 62 20.92 0.08 -15.78
C SER A 62 20.14 0.64 -14.58
N VAL A 63 19.93 -0.14 -13.51
CA VAL A 63 19.15 0.29 -12.33
C VAL A 63 19.85 1.42 -11.57
N ILE A 64 19.21 2.59 -11.52
CA ILE A 64 19.82 3.78 -10.91
C ILE A 64 20.13 3.55 -9.43
N GLY A 65 21.41 3.54 -9.12
CA GLY A 65 21.94 3.30 -7.77
C GLY A 65 21.99 1.83 -7.36
N VAL A 66 22.08 0.87 -8.30
CA VAL A 66 22.36 -0.55 -7.98
C VAL A 66 23.67 -0.70 -7.20
N HIS A 67 24.73 0.03 -7.58
CA HIS A 67 26.02 0.01 -6.88
C HIS A 67 26.13 1.03 -5.73
N LYS A 68 25.03 1.64 -5.29
CA LYS A 68 25.07 2.64 -4.21
C LYS A 68 25.38 1.95 -2.87
N PRO A 69 26.45 2.35 -2.15
CA PRO A 69 26.68 1.87 -0.81
C PRO A 69 25.79 2.59 0.21
N PHE A 70 25.53 1.94 1.33
CA PHE A 70 25.02 2.55 2.56
C PHE A 70 25.83 2.04 3.76
N HIS A 71 25.67 2.73 4.89
CA HIS A 71 26.42 2.43 6.12
C HIS A 71 25.49 1.70 7.09
N GLY A 72 25.88 0.48 7.48
CA GLY A 72 25.10 -0.34 8.42
C GLY A 72 25.79 -0.48 9.77
N ALA A 73 25.09 -1.09 10.73
CA ALA A 73 25.64 -1.46 12.02
C ALA A 73 26.91 -2.34 11.91
N PHE A 74 26.91 -3.26 10.93
CA PHE A 74 27.98 -4.23 10.68
C PHE A 74 28.93 -3.79 9.54
N GLY A 75 29.12 -2.48 9.37
CA GLY A 75 29.95 -1.89 8.31
C GLY A 75 29.17 -1.51 7.04
N ASP A 76 29.88 -1.08 6.02
CA ASP A 76 29.28 -0.61 4.76
C ASP A 76 28.73 -1.79 3.92
N ARG A 77 27.63 -1.59 3.20
CA ARG A 77 26.96 -2.59 2.33
C ARG A 77 26.50 -1.99 1.02
N LYS A 78 26.40 -2.82 -0.03
CA LYS A 78 25.72 -2.48 -1.29
C LYS A 78 24.20 -2.67 -1.11
N VAL A 79 23.39 -1.91 -1.83
CA VAL A 79 21.93 -2.10 -1.87
C VAL A 79 21.57 -3.27 -2.78
N VAL A 80 21.17 -4.41 -2.21
CA VAL A 80 20.54 -5.53 -2.93
C VAL A 80 19.02 -5.36 -2.80
N TYR A 81 18.33 -4.91 -3.85
CA TYR A 81 16.93 -4.49 -3.74
C TYR A 81 15.95 -5.62 -4.00
N CYS A 82 15.09 -5.95 -3.04
CA CYS A 82 14.16 -7.09 -3.12
C CYS A 82 12.69 -6.72 -2.82
N ASP A 83 12.30 -5.44 -2.83
CA ASP A 83 10.89 -5.00 -2.67
C ASP A 83 10.29 -4.46 -3.99
N TYR A 84 10.66 -5.04 -5.13
CA TYR A 84 10.14 -4.68 -6.46
C TYR A 84 8.59 -4.74 -6.55
N ILE A 85 7.94 -5.52 -5.69
CA ILE A 85 6.48 -5.64 -5.57
C ILE A 85 5.80 -4.41 -4.95
N ALA A 86 6.56 -3.56 -4.25
CA ALA A 86 6.09 -2.25 -3.83
C ALA A 86 6.27 -1.19 -4.94
N SER A 87 7.47 -1.15 -5.53
CA SER A 87 7.83 -0.23 -6.61
C SER A 87 9.02 -0.78 -7.38
N GLY A 88 9.05 -0.56 -8.69
CA GLY A 88 10.27 -0.66 -9.47
C GLY A 88 11.25 0.46 -9.15
N ARG A 89 12.39 0.45 -9.86
CA ARG A 89 13.45 1.47 -9.78
C ARG A 89 13.69 2.05 -11.18
N SER A 90 14.05 3.34 -11.24
CA SER A 90 14.43 4.02 -12.48
C SER A 90 15.61 3.34 -13.21
N LEU A 91 15.62 3.45 -14.53
CA LEU A 91 16.67 2.96 -15.43
C LEU A 91 17.33 4.15 -16.12
N PHE A 92 18.67 4.21 -16.15
CA PHE A 92 19.36 5.42 -16.62
C PHE A 92 19.02 5.79 -18.06
N PHE A 93 18.84 4.82 -18.97
CA PHE A 93 18.56 5.10 -20.37
C PHE A 93 17.17 5.74 -20.57
N LEU A 94 16.18 5.38 -19.74
CA LEU A 94 14.86 6.01 -19.75
C LEU A 94 14.90 7.43 -19.18
N GLU A 95 15.63 7.65 -18.07
CA GLU A 95 15.80 9.01 -17.53
C GLU A 95 16.55 9.92 -18.51
N ASN A 96 17.57 9.39 -19.21
CA ASN A 96 18.34 10.14 -20.21
C ASN A 96 17.47 10.53 -21.42
N PHE A 97 16.65 9.61 -21.95
CA PHE A 97 15.71 9.93 -23.02
C PHE A 97 14.68 10.99 -22.59
N ILE A 98 14.14 10.86 -21.37
CA ILE A 98 13.19 11.84 -20.84
C ILE A 98 13.87 13.22 -20.66
N TYR A 99 15.11 13.24 -20.16
CA TYR A 99 15.86 14.48 -19.93
C TYR A 99 16.35 15.17 -21.21
N ASN A 100 16.79 14.41 -22.22
CA ASN A 100 17.34 14.94 -23.47
C ASN A 100 16.26 15.22 -24.53
N GLU A 101 15.25 14.35 -24.66
CA GLU A 101 14.30 14.39 -25.78
C GLU A 101 12.90 14.88 -25.35
N VAL A 102 12.38 14.44 -24.20
CA VAL A 102 11.00 14.74 -23.78
C VAL A 102 10.88 16.10 -23.10
N LEU A 103 11.78 16.43 -22.16
CA LEU A 103 11.71 17.68 -21.39
C LEU A 103 12.05 18.93 -22.21
N PRO A 104 13.04 18.95 -23.13
CA PRO A 104 13.32 20.14 -23.94
C PRO A 104 12.21 20.46 -24.97
N HIS A 105 11.48 19.44 -25.42
CA HIS A 105 10.30 19.60 -26.26
C HIS A 105 8.99 19.75 -25.49
N TYR A 106 9.02 19.94 -24.16
CA TYR A 106 7.82 19.97 -23.34
C TYR A 106 6.90 21.18 -23.62
N GLY A 107 5.68 20.90 -24.08
CA GLY A 107 4.54 21.82 -24.00
C GLY A 107 3.37 21.15 -23.26
N ASN A 108 2.42 21.95 -22.76
CA ASN A 108 1.16 21.39 -22.27
C ASN A 108 0.32 20.89 -23.45
N THR A 109 -0.42 19.80 -23.27
CA THR A 109 -1.44 19.33 -24.23
C THR A 109 -2.60 20.35 -24.31
N HIS A 110 -3.62 20.06 -25.13
CA HIS A 110 -4.75 20.98 -25.42
C HIS A 110 -4.39 22.20 -26.29
N THR A 111 -3.25 22.19 -26.99
CA THR A 111 -2.91 23.19 -28.02
C THR A 111 -1.99 22.56 -29.06
N THR A 112 -2.39 22.59 -30.33
CA THR A 112 -1.61 22.03 -31.45
C THR A 112 -0.79 23.07 -32.22
N THR A 113 -0.88 24.35 -31.84
CA THR A 113 -0.28 25.49 -32.55
C THR A 113 1.23 25.65 -32.32
N SER A 114 1.75 25.20 -31.19
CA SER A 114 3.18 25.25 -30.86
C SER A 114 3.83 23.89 -31.05
N ILE A 115 5.05 23.88 -31.59
CA ILE A 115 5.83 22.66 -31.89
C ILE A 115 5.97 21.77 -30.64
N THR A 116 6.24 22.37 -29.48
CA THR A 116 6.40 21.66 -28.21
C THR A 116 5.12 21.00 -27.70
N SER A 117 3.98 21.72 -27.73
CA SER A 117 2.69 21.16 -27.33
C SER A 117 2.16 20.11 -28.32
N LEU A 118 2.45 20.26 -29.61
CA LEU A 118 2.17 19.23 -30.60
C LEU A 118 3.01 17.96 -30.31
N GLN A 119 4.31 18.11 -30.07
CA GLN A 119 5.21 16.98 -29.81
C GLN A 119 4.83 16.19 -28.54
N THR A 120 4.50 16.87 -27.43
CA THR A 120 4.05 16.17 -26.21
C THR A 120 2.66 15.54 -26.37
N THR A 121 1.78 16.13 -27.17
CA THR A 121 0.48 15.52 -27.51
C THR A 121 0.70 14.23 -28.29
N LEU A 122 1.55 14.24 -29.32
CA LEU A 122 1.89 13.05 -30.10
C LEU A 122 2.51 11.95 -29.23
N PHE A 123 3.56 12.25 -28.44
CA PHE A 123 4.16 11.29 -27.52
C PHE A 123 3.16 10.75 -26.48
N ARG A 124 2.20 11.56 -26.00
CA ARG A 124 1.13 11.09 -25.09
C ARG A 124 0.19 10.12 -25.78
N HIS A 125 -0.22 10.42 -27.01
CA HIS A 125 -1.15 9.57 -27.78
C HIS A 125 -0.47 8.24 -28.13
N GLU A 126 0.76 8.28 -28.63
CA GLU A 126 1.57 7.09 -28.91
C GLU A 126 1.79 6.24 -27.65
N ALA A 127 2.10 6.84 -26.50
CA ALA A 127 2.21 6.11 -25.23
C ALA A 127 0.90 5.42 -24.82
N LYS A 128 -0.25 5.96 -25.23
CA LYS A 128 -1.57 5.35 -25.01
C LYS A 128 -1.84 4.21 -25.99
N ASP A 129 -1.45 4.35 -27.25
CA ASP A 129 -1.53 3.29 -28.26
C ASP A 129 -0.58 2.12 -27.98
N ILE A 130 0.63 2.40 -27.47
CA ILE A 130 1.55 1.40 -26.96
C ILE A 130 0.88 0.56 -25.86
N VAL A 131 0.23 1.20 -24.89
CA VAL A 131 -0.49 0.49 -23.81
C VAL A 131 -1.70 -0.27 -24.37
N ARG A 132 -2.51 0.35 -25.24
CA ARG A 132 -3.66 -0.27 -25.92
C ARG A 132 -3.28 -1.57 -26.63
N ASN A 133 -2.22 -1.53 -27.44
CA ASN A 133 -1.68 -2.69 -28.14
C ASN A 133 -1.09 -3.73 -27.16
N ALA A 134 -0.30 -3.29 -26.19
CA ALA A 134 0.38 -4.16 -25.22
C ALA A 134 -0.55 -4.85 -24.20
N VAL A 135 -1.83 -4.44 -24.10
CA VAL A 135 -2.87 -5.15 -23.34
C VAL A 135 -3.97 -5.78 -24.22
N ARG A 136 -3.79 -5.68 -25.55
CA ARG A 136 -4.73 -6.06 -26.61
C ARG A 136 -6.16 -5.54 -26.40
N ALA A 137 -6.26 -4.28 -26.02
CA ALA A 137 -7.49 -3.51 -26.01
C ALA A 137 -8.00 -3.24 -27.43
N SER A 138 -9.33 -3.17 -27.58
CA SER A 138 -10.04 -2.95 -28.85
C SER A 138 -10.66 -1.55 -28.91
N ASP A 139 -11.27 -1.18 -30.04
CA ASP A 139 -12.03 0.08 -30.17
C ASP A 139 -13.23 0.17 -29.21
N TYR A 140 -13.68 -0.97 -28.66
CA TYR A 140 -14.73 -1.04 -27.63
C TYR A 140 -14.20 -0.85 -26.20
N ASP A 141 -12.88 -0.73 -26.03
CA ASP A 141 -12.20 -0.50 -24.76
C ASP A 141 -11.73 0.95 -24.67
N ALA A 142 -11.76 1.52 -23.47
CA ALA A 142 -11.16 2.81 -23.15
C ALA A 142 -9.92 2.59 -22.28
N VAL A 143 -8.82 3.23 -22.66
CA VAL A 143 -7.58 3.30 -21.87
C VAL A 143 -7.56 4.64 -21.12
N PHE A 144 -7.14 4.64 -19.85
CA PHE A 144 -6.96 5.87 -19.07
C PHE A 144 -5.66 5.85 -18.28
N PHE A 145 -4.97 6.99 -18.27
CA PHE A 145 -3.87 7.27 -17.36
C PHE A 145 -4.42 7.98 -16.11
N VAL A 146 -4.44 7.27 -14.99
CA VAL A 146 -5.06 7.70 -13.72
C VAL A 146 -4.02 7.92 -12.63
N GLY A 147 -4.29 8.76 -11.63
CA GLY A 147 -3.29 9.23 -10.68
C GLY A 147 -2.56 8.15 -9.86
N SER A 148 -3.09 7.81 -8.68
CA SER A 148 -2.37 7.04 -7.64
C SER A 148 -2.36 5.51 -7.87
N GLY A 149 -2.03 5.06 -9.08
CA GLY A 149 -2.01 3.63 -9.42
C GLY A 149 -3.41 3.01 -9.47
N CYS A 150 -3.51 1.70 -9.17
CA CYS A 150 -4.79 0.97 -9.17
C CYS A 150 -5.87 1.60 -8.28
N THR A 151 -5.52 2.30 -7.18
CA THR A 151 -6.51 2.98 -6.36
C THR A 151 -7.25 4.06 -7.15
N GLY A 152 -6.54 4.84 -7.98
CA GLY A 152 -7.16 5.81 -8.89
C GLY A 152 -8.00 5.13 -9.99
N ALA A 153 -7.57 3.97 -10.48
CA ALA A 153 -8.30 3.18 -11.48
C ALA A 153 -9.64 2.67 -10.94
N VAL A 154 -9.63 2.02 -9.78
CA VAL A 154 -10.84 1.49 -9.12
C VAL A 154 -11.82 2.62 -8.79
N HIS A 155 -11.33 3.78 -8.32
CA HIS A 155 -12.19 4.92 -8.03
C HIS A 155 -12.84 5.52 -9.31
N LYS A 156 -12.07 5.73 -10.39
CA LYS A 156 -12.62 6.24 -11.67
C LYS A 156 -13.64 5.27 -12.29
N LEU A 157 -13.37 3.96 -12.20
CA LEU A 157 -14.30 2.91 -12.64
C LEU A 157 -15.60 2.95 -11.82
N ILE A 158 -15.51 2.95 -10.49
CA ILE A 158 -16.66 2.99 -9.57
C ILE A 158 -17.57 4.20 -9.83
N HIS A 159 -16.99 5.39 -10.05
CA HIS A 159 -17.76 6.59 -10.38
C HIS A 159 -18.55 6.42 -11.70
N ASN A 160 -17.90 5.88 -12.73
CA ASN A 160 -18.49 5.76 -14.06
C ASN A 160 -19.56 4.67 -14.20
N LEU A 161 -19.46 3.59 -13.40
CA LEU A 161 -20.50 2.55 -13.33
C LEU A 161 -21.87 3.11 -12.93
N HIS A 162 -21.91 4.16 -12.10
CA HIS A 162 -23.13 4.91 -11.73
C HIS A 162 -24.31 4.01 -11.31
N MET A 163 -24.00 3.00 -10.51
CA MET A 163 -24.94 1.99 -10.05
C MET A 163 -26.08 2.64 -9.27
N THR A 164 -27.32 2.47 -9.74
CA THR A 164 -28.53 3.06 -9.14
C THR A 164 -28.95 2.37 -7.84
N LYS A 165 -28.40 1.17 -7.59
CA LYS A 165 -28.53 0.39 -6.36
C LYS A 165 -27.16 -0.15 -5.93
N PRO A 166 -26.90 -0.36 -4.63
CA PRO A 166 -25.73 -1.09 -4.15
C PRO A 166 -25.58 -2.47 -4.84
N PRO A 167 -24.41 -2.78 -5.45
CA PRO A 167 -24.18 -4.06 -6.13
C PRO A 167 -23.93 -5.22 -5.15
N ILE A 168 -23.97 -6.46 -5.63
CA ILE A 168 -23.40 -7.61 -4.92
C ILE A 168 -21.99 -7.85 -5.44
N VAL A 169 -21.00 -7.89 -4.53
CA VAL A 169 -19.58 -7.99 -4.91
C VAL A 169 -18.94 -9.27 -4.38
N ILE A 170 -18.31 -10.04 -5.26
CA ILE A 170 -17.48 -11.20 -4.91
C ILE A 170 -16.01 -10.76 -4.95
N VAL A 171 -15.23 -11.08 -3.91
CA VAL A 171 -13.80 -10.74 -3.82
C VAL A 171 -12.93 -11.96 -3.54
N GLY A 172 -11.69 -11.95 -4.04
CA GLY A 172 -10.71 -13.00 -3.77
C GLY A 172 -10.25 -13.06 -2.30
N PRO A 173 -9.57 -14.16 -1.89
CA PRO A 173 -8.99 -14.26 -0.56
C PRO A 173 -7.86 -13.25 -0.35
N PHE A 174 -7.00 -13.02 -1.34
CA PHE A 174 -5.75 -12.25 -1.22
C PHE A 174 -5.80 -10.81 -1.78
N GLU A 175 -7.00 -10.23 -1.90
CA GLU A 175 -7.15 -8.89 -2.46
C GLU A 175 -6.37 -7.83 -1.68
N HIS A 176 -5.67 -6.98 -2.44
CA HIS A 176 -5.07 -5.77 -1.92
C HIS A 176 -6.16 -4.80 -1.46
N HIS A 177 -5.89 -3.98 -0.45
CA HIS A 177 -6.88 -3.05 0.13
C HIS A 177 -7.57 -2.14 -0.90
N SER A 178 -6.89 -1.76 -1.99
CA SER A 178 -7.47 -0.98 -3.11
C SER A 178 -8.57 -1.72 -3.89
N ASN A 179 -8.54 -3.05 -3.96
CA ASN A 179 -9.55 -3.88 -4.63
C ASN A 179 -10.60 -4.48 -3.67
N MET A 180 -10.71 -3.93 -2.46
CA MET A 180 -11.62 -4.48 -1.44
C MET A 180 -12.32 -3.39 -0.61
N LEU A 181 -11.60 -2.35 -0.19
CA LEU A 181 -12.19 -1.31 0.65
C LEU A 181 -13.25 -0.45 -0.08
N PRO A 182 -13.06 0.00 -1.34
CA PRO A 182 -14.10 0.77 -2.04
C PRO A 182 -15.42 0.00 -2.13
N TRP A 183 -15.36 -1.27 -2.55
CA TRP A 183 -16.51 -2.16 -2.64
C TRP A 183 -17.21 -2.38 -1.29
N ARG A 184 -16.44 -2.58 -0.21
CA ARG A 184 -16.98 -2.75 1.16
C ARG A 184 -17.80 -1.54 1.64
N HIS A 185 -17.52 -0.33 1.14
CA HIS A 185 -18.27 0.87 1.52
C HIS A 185 -19.57 1.06 0.73
N MET A 186 -19.81 0.32 -0.36
CA MET A 186 -20.91 0.60 -1.29
C MET A 186 -21.73 -0.61 -1.76
N ALA A 187 -21.27 -1.84 -1.53
CA ALA A 187 -21.99 -3.06 -1.91
C ALA A 187 -23.17 -3.35 -0.97
N ALA A 188 -24.26 -3.91 -1.50
CA ALA A 188 -25.35 -4.49 -0.70
C ALA A 188 -24.86 -5.68 0.13
N LYS A 189 -23.95 -6.47 -0.45
CA LYS A 189 -23.34 -7.67 0.13
C LYS A 189 -21.95 -7.85 -0.48
N ILE A 190 -20.98 -8.25 0.34
CA ILE A 190 -19.63 -8.61 -0.12
C ILE A 190 -19.29 -10.04 0.34
N THR A 191 -18.98 -10.91 -0.63
CA THR A 191 -18.71 -12.34 -0.37
C THR A 191 -17.26 -12.67 -0.74
N ARG A 192 -16.48 -13.11 0.25
CA ARG A 192 -15.06 -13.44 0.10
C ARG A 192 -14.87 -14.91 -0.28
N LEU A 193 -14.13 -15.15 -1.36
CA LEU A 193 -13.79 -16.50 -1.82
C LEU A 193 -12.75 -17.16 -0.91
N LYS A 194 -12.88 -18.48 -0.74
CA LYS A 194 -11.93 -19.32 0.00
C LYS A 194 -10.77 -19.76 -0.89
N THR A 195 -9.64 -20.09 -0.27
CA THR A 195 -8.55 -20.80 -0.95
C THR A 195 -8.87 -22.28 -1.15
N ASP A 196 -8.24 -22.89 -2.15
CA ASP A 196 -8.20 -24.33 -2.36
C ASP A 196 -7.08 -24.98 -1.51
N ILE A 197 -6.88 -26.29 -1.67
CA ILE A 197 -5.78 -27.01 -1.00
C ILE A 197 -4.38 -26.59 -1.48
N THR A 198 -4.23 -26.00 -2.67
CA THR A 198 -2.93 -25.57 -3.21
C THR A 198 -2.50 -24.20 -2.66
N GLY A 199 -3.45 -23.43 -2.12
CA GLY A 199 -3.29 -22.04 -1.69
C GLY A 199 -3.78 -21.01 -2.72
N ASN A 200 -4.30 -21.48 -3.86
CA ASN A 200 -4.91 -20.66 -4.90
C ASN A 200 -6.39 -20.40 -4.60
N VAL A 201 -7.10 -19.60 -5.40
CA VAL A 201 -8.55 -19.36 -5.21
C VAL A 201 -9.35 -20.58 -5.62
N SER A 202 -10.30 -21.01 -4.78
CA SER A 202 -11.16 -22.15 -5.10
C SER A 202 -12.18 -21.79 -6.19
N LEU A 203 -11.96 -22.35 -7.39
CA LEU A 203 -12.88 -22.22 -8.53
C LEU A 203 -14.24 -22.90 -8.23
N ASP A 204 -14.24 -24.01 -7.49
CA ASP A 204 -15.47 -24.66 -7.03
C ASP A 204 -16.28 -23.77 -6.08
N HIS A 205 -15.60 -23.06 -5.17
CA HIS A 205 -16.25 -22.10 -4.27
C HIS A 205 -16.76 -20.86 -5.03
N LEU A 206 -16.01 -20.38 -6.04
CA LEU A 206 -16.50 -19.32 -6.92
C LEU A 206 -17.76 -19.76 -7.66
N LYS A 207 -17.81 -20.98 -8.19
CA LYS A 207 -19.01 -21.51 -8.83
C LYS A 207 -20.20 -21.57 -7.86
N GLN A 208 -20.02 -22.08 -6.65
CA GLN A 208 -21.07 -22.13 -5.63
C GLN A 208 -21.60 -20.73 -5.29
N VAL A 209 -20.70 -19.78 -5.03
CA VAL A 209 -21.08 -18.39 -4.74
C VAL A 209 -21.79 -17.75 -5.94
N LEU A 210 -21.32 -17.97 -7.18
CA LEU A 210 -22.00 -17.48 -8.38
C LEU A 210 -23.39 -18.12 -8.60
N GLU A 211 -23.62 -19.35 -8.17
CA GLU A 211 -24.96 -19.97 -8.22
C GLU A 211 -25.92 -19.37 -7.18
N GLU A 212 -25.43 -18.75 -6.11
CA GLU A 212 -26.24 -18.12 -5.06
C GLU A 212 -26.42 -16.61 -5.31
N GLU A 213 -25.32 -15.87 -5.47
CA GLU A 213 -25.31 -14.42 -5.58
C GLU A 213 -25.96 -13.92 -6.88
N SER A 214 -25.90 -14.68 -7.98
CA SER A 214 -26.56 -14.29 -9.23
C SER A 214 -28.09 -14.29 -9.13
N LYS A 215 -28.66 -15.18 -8.30
CA LYS A 215 -30.10 -15.18 -7.99
C LYS A 215 -30.44 -13.97 -7.13
N LEU A 216 -29.65 -13.71 -6.10
CA LEU A 216 -29.86 -12.57 -5.19
C LEU A 216 -29.72 -11.21 -5.90
N ALA A 217 -28.81 -11.10 -6.88
CA ALA A 217 -28.66 -9.93 -7.74
C ALA A 217 -29.88 -9.72 -8.65
N GLN A 218 -30.44 -10.80 -9.21
CA GLN A 218 -31.68 -10.75 -10.01
C GLN A 218 -32.91 -10.41 -9.15
N GLU A 219 -32.99 -10.92 -7.91
CA GLU A 219 -34.07 -10.62 -6.96
C GLU A 219 -34.04 -9.16 -6.47
N GLN A 220 -32.85 -8.56 -6.35
CA GLN A 220 -32.67 -7.15 -5.98
C GLN A 220 -32.65 -6.20 -7.20
N ASP A 221 -32.53 -6.75 -8.41
CA ASP A 221 -32.36 -6.01 -9.67
C ASP A 221 -31.15 -5.04 -9.58
N CYS A 222 -29.99 -5.59 -9.21
CA CYS A 222 -28.71 -4.88 -9.08
C CYS A 222 -27.53 -5.66 -9.71
N ASP A 223 -26.41 -4.99 -9.92
CA ASP A 223 -25.24 -5.59 -10.58
C ASP A 223 -24.53 -6.65 -9.71
N LEU A 224 -24.15 -7.76 -10.33
CA LEU A 224 -23.21 -8.73 -9.78
C LEU A 224 -21.80 -8.43 -10.30
N ILE A 225 -20.87 -8.12 -9.40
CA ILE A 225 -19.50 -7.71 -9.72
C ILE A 225 -18.50 -8.68 -9.07
N VAL A 226 -17.46 -9.08 -9.80
CA VAL A 226 -16.41 -9.98 -9.30
C VAL A 226 -15.04 -9.32 -9.44
N CYS A 227 -14.37 -9.11 -8.31
CA CYS A 227 -13.13 -8.34 -8.20
C CYS A 227 -12.00 -9.23 -7.70
N LEU A 228 -11.01 -9.50 -8.56
CA LEU A 228 -9.94 -10.47 -8.31
C LEU A 228 -8.55 -9.92 -8.67
N ALA A 229 -7.54 -10.22 -7.86
CA ALA A 229 -6.15 -9.94 -8.21
C ALA A 229 -5.56 -11.06 -9.07
N ALA A 230 -4.93 -10.70 -10.19
CA ALA A 230 -4.30 -11.67 -11.11
C ALA A 230 -3.06 -12.36 -10.48
N ALA A 231 -2.43 -11.71 -9.49
CA ALA A 231 -1.40 -12.33 -8.64
C ALA A 231 -1.43 -11.78 -7.20
N SER A 232 -1.28 -12.66 -6.22
CA SER A 232 -1.19 -12.26 -4.80
C SER A 232 0.06 -11.42 -4.53
N ASN A 233 -0.11 -10.23 -3.95
CA ASN A 233 1.02 -9.37 -3.55
C ASN A 233 1.78 -9.88 -2.31
N VAL A 234 1.31 -10.97 -1.67
CA VAL A 234 1.92 -11.60 -0.49
C VAL A 234 2.69 -12.86 -0.89
N THR A 235 2.05 -13.78 -1.62
CA THR A 235 2.57 -15.14 -1.88
C THR A 235 2.99 -15.36 -3.34
N GLY A 236 2.78 -14.36 -4.21
CA GLY A 236 3.05 -14.41 -5.64
C GLY A 236 2.12 -15.32 -6.45
N ILE A 237 1.18 -16.01 -5.80
CA ILE A 237 0.30 -17.01 -6.42
C ILE A 237 -0.48 -16.39 -7.58
N LEU A 238 -0.46 -17.09 -8.73
CA LEU A 238 -1.02 -16.66 -10.01
C LEU A 238 -2.38 -17.32 -10.28
N LEU A 239 -3.29 -16.57 -10.93
CA LEU A 239 -4.61 -17.05 -11.32
C LEU A 239 -4.72 -17.24 -12.83
N ASP A 240 -5.52 -18.25 -13.23
CA ASP A 240 -6.00 -18.35 -14.60
C ASP A 240 -7.14 -17.34 -14.80
N VAL A 241 -6.74 -16.13 -15.21
CA VAL A 241 -7.65 -15.00 -15.46
C VAL A 241 -8.72 -15.31 -16.51
N ASN A 242 -8.48 -16.28 -17.40
CA ASN A 242 -9.40 -16.63 -18.48
C ASN A 242 -10.47 -17.59 -17.99
N VAL A 243 -10.10 -18.66 -17.28
CA VAL A 243 -11.04 -19.60 -16.66
C VAL A 243 -11.97 -18.90 -15.67
N PHE A 244 -11.44 -17.96 -14.89
CA PHE A 244 -12.23 -17.17 -13.95
C PHE A 244 -13.17 -16.17 -14.67
N SER A 245 -12.70 -15.42 -15.68
CA SER A 245 -13.57 -14.59 -16.52
C SER A 245 -14.72 -15.38 -17.15
N ALA A 246 -14.40 -16.54 -17.75
CA ALA A 246 -15.39 -17.38 -18.42
C ALA A 246 -16.48 -17.86 -17.46
N LEU A 247 -16.12 -18.26 -16.25
CA LEU A 247 -17.08 -18.68 -15.24
C LEU A 247 -18.00 -17.53 -14.77
N VAL A 248 -17.46 -16.32 -14.57
CA VAL A 248 -18.25 -15.16 -14.12
C VAL A 248 -19.27 -14.72 -15.17
N HIS A 249 -18.85 -14.56 -16.43
CA HIS A 249 -19.76 -14.11 -17.50
C HIS A 249 -20.87 -15.12 -17.81
N ARG A 250 -20.61 -16.44 -17.66
CA ARG A 250 -21.65 -17.49 -17.77
C ARG A 250 -22.77 -17.32 -16.74
N HIS A 251 -22.53 -16.62 -15.63
CA HIS A 251 -23.50 -16.30 -14.58
C HIS A 251 -24.04 -14.85 -14.68
N GLY A 252 -23.66 -14.11 -15.73
CA GLY A 252 -24.14 -12.74 -15.99
C GLY A 252 -23.53 -11.66 -15.11
N GLY A 253 -22.46 -11.96 -14.36
CA GLY A 253 -21.72 -10.96 -13.59
C GLY A 253 -20.64 -10.25 -14.43
N LEU A 254 -20.22 -9.07 -13.98
CA LEU A 254 -19.05 -8.35 -14.50
C LEU A 254 -17.76 -8.82 -13.80
N ILE A 255 -16.63 -8.83 -14.51
CA ILE A 255 -15.32 -9.18 -13.91
C ILE A 255 -14.25 -8.10 -14.07
N PHE A 256 -13.70 -7.69 -12.92
CA PHE A 256 -12.67 -6.65 -12.80
C PHE A 256 -11.38 -7.22 -12.19
N TRP A 257 -10.23 -6.99 -12.84
CA TRP A 257 -8.95 -7.58 -12.44
C TRP A 257 -7.91 -6.57 -11.94
N ASP A 258 -7.42 -6.77 -10.71
CA ASP A 258 -6.23 -6.09 -10.20
C ASP A 258 -4.95 -6.78 -10.71
N TYR A 259 -4.34 -6.18 -11.72
CA TYR A 259 -3.06 -6.61 -12.26
C TYR A 259 -1.86 -5.95 -11.57
N ALA A 260 -2.02 -5.18 -10.47
CA ALA A 260 -0.90 -4.44 -9.85
C ALA A 260 0.34 -5.29 -9.57
N THR A 261 0.17 -6.52 -9.09
CA THR A 261 1.28 -7.44 -8.80
C THR A 261 1.79 -8.14 -10.07
N ALA A 262 0.89 -8.47 -10.98
CA ALA A 262 1.14 -9.35 -12.11
C ALA A 262 1.73 -8.62 -13.33
N ALA A 263 1.25 -7.40 -13.61
CA ALA A 263 1.52 -6.63 -14.82
C ALA A 263 3.00 -6.46 -15.22
N PRO A 264 3.98 -6.31 -14.30
CA PRO A 264 5.38 -6.24 -14.69
C PRO A 264 5.93 -7.53 -15.29
N TYR A 265 5.27 -8.67 -15.05
CA TYR A 265 5.83 -10.02 -15.25
C TYR A 265 5.06 -10.87 -16.26
N VAL A 266 3.73 -10.93 -16.13
CA VAL A 266 2.87 -11.80 -16.96
C VAL A 266 2.34 -11.07 -18.19
N ASP A 267 1.77 -11.82 -19.13
CA ASP A 267 1.01 -11.22 -20.21
C ASP A 267 -0.34 -10.66 -19.75
N ILE A 268 -0.80 -9.59 -20.41
CA ILE A 268 -2.03 -8.88 -20.04
C ILE A 268 -2.93 -8.87 -21.27
N ASP A 269 -4.02 -9.64 -21.25
CA ASP A 269 -4.93 -9.73 -22.40
C ASP A 269 -6.37 -9.39 -22.00
N MET A 270 -6.82 -8.21 -22.43
CA MET A 270 -8.17 -7.68 -22.24
C MET A 270 -9.24 -8.48 -23.00
N ASN A 271 -8.88 -9.10 -24.13
CA ASN A 271 -9.81 -9.69 -25.10
C ASN A 271 -9.32 -11.07 -25.65
N PRO A 272 -9.01 -12.09 -24.82
CA PRO A 272 -8.34 -13.33 -25.25
C PRO A 272 -9.01 -14.05 -26.41
N VAL A 273 -8.25 -14.31 -27.48
CA VAL A 273 -8.71 -15.06 -28.65
C VAL A 273 -8.35 -16.53 -28.44
N ILE A 274 -9.33 -17.32 -28.03
CA ILE A 274 -9.19 -18.77 -27.81
C ILE A 274 -10.16 -19.57 -28.68
N THR A 275 -9.87 -20.85 -28.87
CA THR A 275 -10.80 -21.81 -29.48
C THR A 275 -11.50 -22.63 -28.41
N GLY A 276 -12.83 -22.68 -28.42
CA GLY A 276 -13.61 -23.50 -27.49
C GLY A 276 -14.97 -22.89 -27.15
N PRO A 277 -15.72 -23.48 -26.20
CA PRO A 277 -17.01 -22.95 -25.75
C PRO A 277 -16.87 -21.61 -25.00
N ASP A 278 -15.70 -21.30 -24.45
CA ASP A 278 -15.45 -20.11 -23.64
C ASP A 278 -14.90 -18.91 -24.41
N ARG A 279 -14.71 -19.03 -25.73
CA ARG A 279 -14.15 -17.97 -26.59
C ARG A 279 -14.87 -16.62 -26.46
N ASP A 280 -16.19 -16.66 -26.24
CA ASP A 280 -17.06 -15.48 -26.17
C ASP A 280 -17.15 -14.92 -24.72
N TYR A 281 -16.45 -15.54 -23.76
CA TYR A 281 -16.55 -15.27 -22.32
C TYR A 281 -15.21 -15.00 -21.61
N VAL A 282 -14.05 -15.11 -22.26
CA VAL A 282 -12.72 -14.93 -21.62
C VAL A 282 -12.18 -13.49 -21.58
N TYR A 283 -12.94 -12.52 -22.10
CA TYR A 283 -12.62 -11.09 -22.02
C TYR A 283 -12.64 -10.58 -20.56
N LYS A 284 -12.35 -9.30 -20.35
CA LYS A 284 -12.47 -8.63 -19.05
C LYS A 284 -13.31 -7.37 -19.22
N ASP A 285 -14.14 -7.03 -18.24
CA ASP A 285 -14.89 -5.77 -18.26
C ASP A 285 -14.00 -4.60 -17.86
N ALA A 286 -13.09 -4.83 -16.91
CA ALA A 286 -12.01 -3.92 -16.55
C ALA A 286 -10.74 -4.68 -16.12
N ILE A 287 -9.59 -4.11 -16.47
CA ILE A 287 -8.28 -4.45 -15.91
C ILE A 287 -7.60 -3.16 -15.45
N TYR A 288 -6.78 -3.21 -14.40
CA TYR A 288 -6.00 -2.05 -13.97
C TYR A 288 -4.69 -2.45 -13.31
N PHE A 289 -3.66 -1.62 -13.49
CA PHE A 289 -2.32 -1.87 -12.99
C PHE A 289 -1.57 -0.58 -12.64
N SER A 290 -0.61 -0.71 -11.72
CA SER A 290 0.28 0.36 -11.29
C SER A 290 1.60 0.28 -12.04
N MET A 291 1.81 1.14 -13.03
CA MET A 291 3.06 1.14 -13.82
C MET A 291 4.31 1.40 -12.95
N HIS A 292 4.16 2.02 -11.77
CA HIS A 292 5.28 2.22 -10.83
C HIS A 292 5.87 0.92 -10.24
N LYS A 293 5.24 -0.24 -10.44
CA LYS A 293 5.80 -1.56 -10.08
C LYS A 293 6.67 -2.19 -11.17
N PHE A 294 6.69 -1.61 -12.37
CA PHE A 294 7.58 -2.03 -13.45
C PHE A 294 8.97 -1.46 -13.24
N VAL A 295 10.02 -2.18 -13.66
CA VAL A 295 11.37 -1.61 -13.74
C VAL A 295 11.37 -0.45 -14.76
N GLY A 296 11.98 0.69 -14.38
CA GLY A 296 11.86 1.97 -15.11
C GLY A 296 10.61 2.81 -14.76
N GLY A 297 9.59 2.23 -14.12
CA GLY A 297 8.27 2.84 -13.91
C GLY A 297 8.14 3.90 -12.82
N VAL A 298 9.21 4.31 -12.14
CA VAL A 298 9.09 5.34 -11.09
C VAL A 298 8.63 6.65 -11.73
N GLN A 299 7.61 7.31 -11.17
CA GLN A 299 6.91 8.47 -11.77
C GLN A 299 6.11 8.16 -13.04
N THR A 300 5.38 7.03 -13.06
CA THR A 300 4.29 6.76 -14.03
C THR A 300 2.91 6.79 -13.35
N PRO A 301 1.82 7.10 -14.08
CA PRO A 301 0.46 6.96 -13.58
C PRO A 301 0.07 5.49 -13.33
N GLY A 302 -1.10 5.28 -12.74
CA GLY A 302 -1.85 4.03 -12.92
C GLY A 302 -2.47 3.95 -14.32
N VAL A 303 -2.83 2.74 -14.72
CA VAL A 303 -3.60 2.47 -15.94
C VAL A 303 -4.91 1.79 -15.57
N LEU A 304 -6.01 2.29 -16.14
CA LEU A 304 -7.29 1.60 -16.23
C LEU A 304 -7.55 1.26 -17.70
N VAL A 305 -7.96 0.03 -17.99
CA VAL A 305 -8.49 -0.35 -19.30
C VAL A 305 -9.82 -1.05 -19.08
N ALA A 306 -10.90 -0.51 -19.65
CA ALA A 306 -12.25 -0.98 -19.36
C ALA A 306 -13.20 -0.79 -20.56
N LYS A 307 -14.24 -1.61 -20.65
CA LYS A 307 -15.23 -1.56 -21.73
C LYS A 307 -15.92 -0.18 -21.75
N ARG A 308 -15.94 0.49 -22.91
CA ARG A 308 -16.54 1.82 -23.11
C ARG A 308 -18.01 1.90 -22.67
N VAL A 309 -18.73 0.77 -22.72
CA VAL A 309 -20.12 0.65 -22.26
C VAL A 309 -20.32 0.97 -20.77
N LEU A 310 -19.26 0.86 -19.95
CA LEU A 310 -19.26 1.15 -18.52
C LEU A 310 -19.13 2.65 -18.19
N PHE A 311 -18.98 3.52 -19.20
CA PHE A 311 -18.72 4.96 -19.05
C PHE A 311 -19.88 5.83 -19.55
N LYS A 312 -21.10 5.29 -19.66
CA LYS A 312 -22.29 6.04 -20.10
C LYS A 312 -22.63 7.21 -19.16
N ALA A 313 -22.41 7.03 -17.86
CA ALA A 313 -22.69 8.07 -16.87
C ALA A 313 -21.90 9.36 -17.13
N GLY A 314 -20.65 9.23 -17.59
CA GLY A 314 -19.79 10.34 -17.93
C GLY A 314 -20.30 11.24 -19.06
N GLU A 315 -21.26 10.79 -19.88
CA GLU A 315 -21.98 11.66 -20.82
C GLU A 315 -22.73 12.81 -20.13
N THR A 316 -23.03 12.65 -18.83
CA THR A 316 -23.70 13.64 -17.98
C THR A 316 -22.84 14.11 -16.80
N HIS A 317 -22.05 13.24 -16.19
CA HIS A 317 -21.28 13.50 -14.97
C HIS A 317 -19.89 12.83 -15.00
N PRO A 318 -18.95 13.28 -15.86
CA PRO A 318 -17.64 12.63 -16.01
C PRO A 318 -16.73 12.81 -14.79
N ASP A 319 -15.92 11.80 -14.49
CA ASP A 319 -15.01 11.81 -13.34
C ASP A 319 -13.79 12.71 -13.62
N GLY A 320 -13.59 13.71 -12.78
CA GLY A 320 -12.55 14.74 -13.00
C GLY A 320 -12.94 15.80 -14.03
N CYS A 321 -14.24 16.12 -14.17
CA CYS A 321 -14.74 17.14 -15.10
C CYS A 321 -13.99 18.48 -15.00
N GLY A 322 -13.57 19.04 -16.13
CA GLY A 322 -12.73 20.25 -16.14
C GLY A 322 -12.37 20.75 -17.53
N GLY A 323 -11.34 21.60 -17.62
CA GLY A 323 -10.78 22.03 -18.90
C GLY A 323 -10.21 20.83 -19.66
N GLY A 324 -10.60 20.67 -20.94
CA GLY A 324 -10.21 19.53 -21.76
C GLY A 324 -11.29 18.45 -21.90
N SER A 325 -12.22 18.28 -20.93
CA SER A 325 -13.32 17.29 -21.05
C SER A 325 -14.58 17.83 -21.74
N VAL A 326 -14.57 19.11 -22.13
CA VAL A 326 -15.74 19.87 -22.61
C VAL A 326 -15.57 20.32 -24.05
N CYS A 327 -16.58 20.07 -24.88
CA CYS A 327 -16.68 20.61 -26.23
C CYS A 327 -17.01 22.12 -26.20
N PHE A 328 -17.90 22.54 -25.30
CA PHE A 328 -18.30 23.95 -25.16
C PHE A 328 -18.88 24.25 -23.78
N VAL A 329 -18.65 25.47 -23.27
CA VAL A 329 -19.17 25.93 -21.97
C VAL A 329 -19.81 27.30 -22.12
N ARG A 330 -21.05 27.42 -21.65
CA ARG A 330 -21.81 28.66 -21.47
C ARG A 330 -21.85 29.00 -19.97
N ARG A 331 -22.40 30.17 -19.63
CA ARG A 331 -22.51 30.63 -18.23
C ARG A 331 -23.39 29.70 -17.38
N GLU A 332 -24.41 29.08 -17.98
CA GLU A 332 -25.43 28.28 -17.28
C GLU A 332 -25.48 26.80 -17.74
N ALA A 333 -24.60 26.36 -18.66
CA ALA A 333 -24.63 25.00 -19.21
C ALA A 333 -23.34 24.62 -19.97
N GLN A 334 -23.02 23.33 -20.02
CA GLN A 334 -21.86 22.76 -20.70
C GLN A 334 -22.27 21.61 -21.64
N VAL A 335 -21.41 21.33 -22.62
CA VAL A 335 -21.48 20.16 -23.50
C VAL A 335 -20.15 19.42 -23.38
N TYR A 336 -20.19 18.17 -22.94
CA TYR A 336 -19.01 17.30 -22.83
C TYR A 336 -18.57 16.76 -24.19
N LEU A 337 -17.34 16.26 -24.27
CA LEU A 337 -16.84 15.55 -25.46
C LEU A 337 -17.56 14.20 -25.63
N GLN A 338 -17.63 13.71 -26.87
CA GLN A 338 -18.27 12.42 -27.17
C GLN A 338 -17.31 11.23 -27.02
N ASP A 339 -16.01 11.41 -27.25
CA ASP A 339 -15.06 10.35 -26.95
C ASP A 339 -14.91 10.17 -25.42
N VAL A 340 -14.93 8.90 -25.01
CA VAL A 340 -14.87 8.50 -23.60
C VAL A 340 -13.51 8.82 -22.97
N GLU A 341 -12.42 8.70 -23.72
CA GLU A 341 -11.08 8.89 -23.18
C GLU A 341 -10.72 10.36 -22.98
N GLU A 342 -11.03 11.23 -23.93
CA GLU A 342 -10.84 12.68 -23.78
C GLU A 342 -11.76 13.27 -22.69
N ARG A 343 -12.97 12.72 -22.53
CA ARG A 343 -13.97 13.20 -21.57
C ARG A 343 -13.66 12.85 -20.11
N GLU A 344 -13.10 11.68 -19.81
CA GLU A 344 -12.75 11.31 -18.43
C GLU A 344 -11.30 11.70 -18.02
N GLU A 345 -10.49 12.26 -18.93
CA GLU A 345 -9.12 12.76 -18.64
C GLU A 345 -9.07 14.30 -18.50
N GLY A 346 -10.08 14.89 -17.88
CA GLY A 346 -10.17 16.33 -17.65
C GLY A 346 -9.02 16.94 -16.84
N GLY A 347 -8.59 18.15 -17.22
CA GLY A 347 -7.46 18.87 -16.63
C GLY A 347 -6.19 18.83 -17.49
N THR A 348 -5.05 19.21 -16.92
CA THR A 348 -3.73 18.92 -17.52
C THR A 348 -3.33 17.50 -17.10
N PRO A 349 -3.17 16.55 -18.04
CA PRO A 349 -2.84 15.18 -17.71
C PRO A 349 -1.38 15.05 -17.22
N ALA A 350 -1.04 13.88 -16.67
CA ALA A 350 0.32 13.54 -16.25
C ALA A 350 1.22 13.23 -17.48
N ILE A 351 1.51 14.25 -18.30
CA ILE A 351 2.14 14.13 -19.64
C ILE A 351 3.41 13.30 -19.61
N VAL A 352 4.46 13.76 -18.92
CA VAL A 352 5.78 13.09 -18.88
C VAL A 352 5.69 11.71 -18.25
N GLU A 353 4.85 11.57 -17.21
CA GLU A 353 4.61 10.29 -16.53
C GLU A 353 3.95 9.25 -17.45
N SER A 354 3.06 9.70 -18.35
CA SER A 354 2.38 8.85 -19.33
C SER A 354 3.30 8.47 -20.49
N ILE A 355 4.14 9.40 -20.96
CA ILE A 355 5.19 9.11 -21.96
C ILE A 355 6.15 8.05 -21.38
N ARG A 356 6.57 8.20 -20.12
CA ARG A 356 7.34 7.18 -19.39
C ARG A 356 6.60 5.84 -19.32
N ALA A 357 5.28 5.81 -19.09
CA ALA A 357 4.51 4.57 -19.08
C ALA A 357 4.54 3.87 -20.45
N GLY A 358 4.46 4.61 -21.56
CA GLY A 358 4.67 4.07 -22.91
C GLY A 358 6.05 3.42 -23.06
N LEU A 359 7.12 4.14 -22.75
CA LEU A 359 8.51 3.63 -22.82
C LEU A 359 8.74 2.38 -21.95
N VAL A 360 8.17 2.34 -20.75
CA VAL A 360 8.27 1.19 -19.83
C VAL A 360 7.45 -0.01 -20.31
N MET A 361 6.32 0.23 -20.97
CA MET A 361 5.54 -0.84 -21.61
C MET A 361 6.25 -1.38 -22.86
N GLN A 362 6.87 -0.52 -23.69
CA GLN A 362 7.75 -0.95 -24.78
C GLN A 362 8.90 -1.81 -24.27
N LEU A 363 9.55 -1.43 -23.15
CA LEU A 363 10.61 -2.23 -22.53
C LEU A 363 10.10 -3.63 -22.14
N LYS A 364 8.94 -3.76 -21.49
CA LYS A 364 8.35 -5.08 -21.21
C LYS A 364 8.09 -5.87 -22.49
N GLN A 365 7.53 -5.25 -23.53
CA GLN A 365 7.22 -5.92 -24.79
C GLN A 365 8.48 -6.37 -25.55
N ALA A 366 9.57 -5.59 -25.53
CA ALA A 366 10.86 -5.98 -26.09
C ALA A 366 11.51 -7.16 -25.33
N VAL A 367 11.33 -7.21 -24.00
CA VAL A 367 11.77 -8.34 -23.18
C VAL A 367 10.88 -9.58 -23.43
N THR A 368 9.59 -9.38 -23.67
CA THR A 368 8.47 -10.34 -23.80
C THR A 368 8.05 -11.05 -22.50
N SER A 369 6.74 -11.26 -22.36
CA SER A 369 6.09 -11.88 -21.19
C SER A 369 6.55 -13.33 -20.95
N GLU A 370 6.87 -14.05 -22.02
CA GLU A 370 7.27 -15.46 -22.01
C GLU A 370 8.71 -15.61 -21.49
N ALA A 371 9.61 -14.72 -21.92
CA ALA A 371 10.99 -14.72 -21.46
C ALA A 371 11.08 -14.35 -19.97
N ILE A 372 10.24 -13.42 -19.51
CA ILE A 372 10.09 -13.11 -18.08
C ILE A 372 9.54 -14.35 -17.35
N THR A 373 8.39 -14.89 -17.76
CA THR A 373 7.75 -16.04 -17.08
C THR A 373 8.69 -17.25 -16.98
N ALA A 374 9.40 -17.60 -18.05
CA ALA A 374 10.37 -18.70 -18.05
C ALA A 374 11.56 -18.46 -17.09
N ARG A 375 12.00 -17.19 -16.95
CA ARG A 375 13.05 -16.78 -16.01
C ARG A 375 12.57 -16.79 -14.56
N GLU A 376 11.35 -16.31 -14.31
CA GLU A 376 10.72 -16.31 -12.98
C GLU A 376 10.43 -17.74 -12.50
N GLU A 377 10.03 -18.65 -13.40
CA GLU A 377 9.94 -20.09 -13.09
C GLU A 377 11.27 -20.68 -12.59
N VAL A 378 12.39 -20.30 -13.20
CA VAL A 378 13.72 -20.73 -12.74
C VAL A 378 14.01 -20.17 -11.35
N MET A 379 13.68 -18.91 -11.08
CA MET A 379 13.85 -18.31 -9.74
C MET A 379 13.00 -18.97 -8.67
N VAL A 380 11.75 -19.32 -8.97
CA VAL A 380 10.90 -20.09 -8.05
C VAL A 380 11.49 -21.48 -7.77
N LYS A 381 11.99 -22.17 -8.80
CA LYS A 381 12.64 -23.49 -8.64
C LYS A 381 13.93 -23.39 -7.80
N ARG A 382 14.75 -22.35 -8.00
CA ARG A 382 15.94 -22.06 -7.16
C ARG A 382 15.57 -21.79 -5.70
N ALA A 383 14.61 -20.90 -5.47
CA ALA A 383 14.14 -20.52 -4.13
C ALA A 383 13.73 -21.76 -3.33
N TRP A 384 12.90 -22.63 -3.92
CA TRP A 384 12.51 -23.88 -3.26
C TRP A 384 13.70 -24.83 -3.04
N SER A 385 14.62 -24.97 -3.99
CA SER A 385 15.80 -25.85 -3.82
C SER A 385 16.76 -25.42 -2.70
N ARG A 386 16.79 -24.12 -2.35
CA ARG A 386 17.68 -23.57 -1.31
C ARG A 386 16.98 -23.36 0.04
N LEU A 387 15.68 -23.08 0.05
CA LEU A 387 14.93 -22.71 1.26
C LEU A 387 14.04 -23.84 1.80
N LYS A 388 13.63 -24.82 0.97
CA LYS A 388 12.80 -25.95 1.43
C LYS A 388 13.63 -26.87 2.31
N GLY A 389 13.12 -27.20 3.50
CA GLY A 389 13.82 -28.01 4.51
C GLY A 389 14.62 -27.20 5.54
N VAL A 390 14.62 -25.87 5.47
CA VAL A 390 15.15 -25.01 6.55
C VAL A 390 14.14 -25.03 7.70
N GLU A 391 14.43 -25.78 8.76
CA GLU A 391 13.51 -26.09 9.87
C GLU A 391 12.81 -24.86 10.49
N ASN A 392 13.55 -23.78 10.72
CA ASN A 392 13.02 -22.55 11.30
C ASN A 392 12.26 -21.65 10.30
N LEU A 393 12.30 -21.93 9.00
CA LEU A 393 11.71 -21.07 7.99
C LEU A 393 10.29 -21.53 7.60
N LEU A 394 9.32 -20.63 7.72
CA LEU A 394 8.04 -20.74 7.04
C LEU A 394 8.02 -19.82 5.82
N ILE A 395 7.56 -20.35 4.69
CA ILE A 395 7.21 -19.59 3.49
C ILE A 395 5.68 -19.68 3.35
N LEU A 396 5.02 -18.53 3.32
CA LEU A 396 3.56 -18.44 3.30
C LEU A 396 3.01 -18.77 1.89
N GLY A 397 1.79 -19.32 1.83
CA GLY A 397 1.15 -19.76 0.59
C GLY A 397 1.65 -21.11 0.06
N GLY A 398 2.36 -21.90 0.87
CA GLY A 398 2.88 -23.22 0.48
C GLY A 398 3.79 -23.19 -0.75
N ASP A 399 3.94 -24.32 -1.43
CA ASP A 399 4.77 -24.50 -2.62
C ASP A 399 4.02 -25.08 -3.84
N ARG A 400 2.73 -25.40 -3.70
CA ARG A 400 1.94 -26.11 -4.72
C ARG A 400 1.37 -25.23 -5.84
N ALA A 401 0.86 -24.05 -5.49
CA ALA A 401 0.28 -23.14 -6.48
C ALA A 401 1.37 -22.41 -7.31
N PRO A 402 1.21 -22.29 -8.65
CA PRO A 402 2.07 -21.47 -9.52
C PRO A 402 2.17 -20.03 -9.01
N ARG A 403 3.34 -19.42 -9.16
CA ARG A 403 3.61 -18.08 -8.60
C ARG A 403 4.73 -17.34 -9.31
N LEU A 404 4.70 -16.03 -9.16
CA LEU A 404 5.88 -15.16 -9.24
C LEU A 404 6.81 -15.42 -8.03
N PRO A 405 8.14 -15.20 -8.12
CA PRO A 405 9.09 -15.36 -7.02
C PRO A 405 8.97 -14.25 -5.96
N ILE A 406 7.80 -14.19 -5.33
CA ILE A 406 7.43 -13.30 -4.23
C ILE A 406 7.26 -14.17 -3.00
N PHE A 407 8.13 -13.98 -2.01
CA PHE A 407 8.20 -14.85 -0.84
C PHE A 407 7.94 -14.03 0.42
N SER A 408 6.81 -14.29 1.06
CA SER A 408 6.53 -13.83 2.42
C SER A 408 6.92 -14.91 3.42
N ILE A 409 7.78 -14.56 4.37
CA ILE A 409 8.41 -15.48 5.31
C ILE A 409 8.16 -15.12 6.76
N VAL A 410 8.16 -16.15 7.61
CA VAL A 410 8.13 -16.03 9.07
C VAL A 410 9.20 -16.97 9.62
N VAL A 411 10.03 -16.48 10.56
CA VAL A 411 11.10 -17.29 11.16
C VAL A 411 10.67 -17.76 12.54
N ARG A 412 10.48 -19.08 12.70
CA ARG A 412 10.26 -19.75 13.99
C ARG A 412 11.50 -19.67 14.86
N HIS A 413 11.27 -19.56 16.17
CA HIS A 413 12.29 -19.75 17.19
C HIS A 413 11.99 -21.01 18.00
N ALA A 414 12.86 -22.02 17.88
CA ALA A 414 12.73 -23.26 18.62
C ALA A 414 13.17 -23.09 20.09
N TYR A 415 12.25 -23.30 21.02
CA TYR A 415 12.57 -23.45 22.44
C TYR A 415 13.21 -24.84 22.68
N PRO A 416 14.35 -24.92 23.40
CA PRO A 416 14.81 -26.19 23.94
C PRO A 416 13.75 -26.75 24.91
N LEU A 417 13.30 -27.98 24.68
CA LEU A 417 12.37 -28.65 25.59
C LEU A 417 13.06 -28.88 26.94
N VAL A 418 12.59 -28.21 27.98
CA VAL A 418 13.05 -28.41 29.34
C VAL A 418 12.46 -29.71 29.87
N ASN A 419 13.26 -30.77 29.89
CA ASN A 419 12.88 -32.04 30.53
C ASN A 419 12.71 -31.81 32.04
N GLY A 420 11.46 -31.67 32.48
CA GLY A 420 11.07 -31.33 33.84
C GLY A 420 11.25 -32.47 34.84
N SER A 421 12.49 -32.75 35.26
CA SER A 421 12.77 -33.53 36.47
C SER A 421 14.14 -33.15 37.03
N GLY A 422 14.19 -32.67 38.27
CA GLY A 422 15.45 -32.34 38.95
C GLY A 422 16.25 -33.60 39.32
N ALA A 423 17.36 -33.83 38.63
CA ALA A 423 18.40 -34.78 39.00
C ALA A 423 19.77 -34.10 38.90
N THR A 424 20.66 -34.37 39.85
CA THR A 424 21.97 -33.70 39.94
C THR A 424 22.93 -34.14 38.83
N PRO A 425 23.80 -33.24 38.33
CA PRO A 425 24.81 -33.60 37.35
C PRO A 425 25.90 -34.47 38.01
N SER A 426 25.95 -35.75 37.64
CA SER A 426 27.10 -36.61 37.89
C SER A 426 28.11 -36.46 36.76
N ASN A 427 29.39 -36.27 37.10
CA ASN A 427 30.46 -36.11 36.12
C ASN A 427 30.82 -37.44 35.47
N GLU A 428 30.26 -37.73 34.30
CA GLU A 428 30.83 -38.66 33.32
C GLU A 428 30.35 -38.29 31.91
N ALA A 429 31.15 -38.57 30.89
CA ALA A 429 30.89 -38.14 29.50
C ALA A 429 30.75 -39.34 28.56
N PRO A 430 29.52 -39.77 28.20
CA PRO A 430 29.29 -40.85 27.24
C PRO A 430 29.33 -40.36 25.78
N GLN A 431 29.69 -41.28 24.89
CA GLN A 431 29.83 -41.05 23.45
C GLN A 431 28.45 -40.97 22.75
N LEU A 432 28.36 -40.27 21.62
CA LEU A 432 27.14 -40.25 20.80
C LEU A 432 26.92 -41.59 20.08
N SER A 433 25.67 -42.06 20.07
CA SER A 433 25.15 -43.06 19.13
C SER A 433 23.96 -42.48 18.35
N PRO A 434 23.80 -42.68 17.03
CA PRO A 434 22.92 -41.82 16.22
C PRO A 434 21.42 -42.18 16.20
N GLU A 435 20.99 -43.26 16.85
CA GLU A 435 19.78 -44.01 16.45
C GLU A 435 18.55 -43.86 17.38
N ALA A 436 18.47 -42.77 18.16
CA ALA A 436 17.35 -42.48 19.06
C ALA A 436 16.50 -41.24 18.69
N ALA A 437 16.81 -40.58 17.57
CA ALA A 437 16.17 -39.32 17.15
C ALA A 437 14.85 -39.53 16.37
N ALA A 438 13.86 -40.17 16.97
CA ALA A 438 12.48 -40.14 16.45
C ALA A 438 11.88 -38.74 16.70
N PRO A 439 11.24 -38.08 15.71
CA PRO A 439 10.73 -36.72 15.87
C PRO A 439 9.47 -36.69 16.74
N THR A 440 9.64 -36.53 18.05
CA THR A 440 8.54 -36.23 18.99
C THR A 440 7.88 -34.91 18.61
N GLN A 441 6.55 -34.90 18.53
CA GLN A 441 5.79 -33.80 17.92
C GLN A 441 6.01 -32.43 18.60
N PRO A 442 6.06 -31.32 17.82
CA PRO A 442 6.38 -29.99 18.33
C PRO A 442 5.32 -29.46 19.31
N GLY A 443 5.68 -29.45 20.60
CA GLY A 443 4.73 -29.27 21.70
C GLY A 443 4.45 -27.83 22.14
N LYS A 444 3.29 -27.32 21.75
CA LYS A 444 2.42 -26.41 22.53
C LYS A 444 2.79 -24.92 22.72
N SER A 445 4.02 -24.46 22.42
CA SER A 445 4.26 -23.04 22.17
C SER A 445 5.50 -22.80 21.30
N CYS A 446 5.40 -21.89 20.32
CA CYS A 446 6.49 -21.48 19.44
C CYS A 446 6.47 -19.96 19.33
N LEU A 447 7.57 -19.31 19.70
CA LEU A 447 7.79 -17.90 19.39
C LEU A 447 8.37 -17.75 17.99
N PHE A 448 8.38 -16.53 17.48
CA PHE A 448 8.96 -16.16 16.20
C PHE A 448 9.95 -14.99 16.35
N LEU A 449 10.71 -14.71 15.30
CA LEU A 449 11.39 -13.44 15.15
C LEU A 449 10.43 -12.40 14.56
N HIS A 450 10.42 -11.19 15.12
CA HIS A 450 9.53 -10.13 14.65
C HIS A 450 9.85 -9.75 13.18
N HIS A 451 8.83 -9.51 12.36
CA HIS A 451 8.98 -9.33 10.90
C HIS A 451 9.84 -8.10 10.54
N ALA A 452 9.74 -7.02 11.32
CA ALA A 452 10.59 -5.84 11.14
C ALA A 452 12.04 -6.07 11.62
N PHE A 453 12.26 -6.93 12.62
CA PHE A 453 13.62 -7.33 13.01
C PHE A 453 14.30 -8.16 11.92
N VAL A 454 13.59 -9.14 11.35
CA VAL A 454 14.09 -9.97 10.24
C VAL A 454 14.43 -9.10 9.02
N ALA A 455 13.60 -8.09 8.70
CA ALA A 455 13.90 -7.13 7.63
C ALA A 455 15.11 -6.23 7.96
N ALA A 456 15.20 -5.69 9.18
CA ALA A 456 16.33 -4.88 9.62
C ALA A 456 17.66 -5.66 9.61
N LEU A 457 17.64 -6.92 10.05
CA LEU A 457 18.84 -7.77 10.07
C LEU A 457 19.29 -8.17 8.66
N LEU A 458 18.37 -8.42 7.73
CA LEU A 458 18.67 -8.64 6.30
C LEU A 458 19.29 -7.39 5.65
N ASN A 459 18.80 -6.20 5.99
CA ASN A 459 19.42 -4.94 5.61
C ASN A 459 20.85 -4.82 6.19
N ASP A 460 20.98 -4.87 7.51
CA ASP A 460 22.22 -4.48 8.21
C ASP A 460 23.39 -5.46 7.99
N LEU A 461 23.11 -6.78 7.91
CA LEU A 461 24.15 -7.78 7.66
C LEU A 461 24.49 -7.95 6.19
N PHE A 462 23.50 -7.87 5.29
CA PHE A 462 23.64 -8.34 3.90
C PHE A 462 23.36 -7.29 2.82
N GLY A 463 22.76 -6.16 3.16
CA GLY A 463 22.32 -5.15 2.19
C GLY A 463 20.97 -5.43 1.55
N VAL A 464 20.28 -6.50 1.94
CA VAL A 464 19.08 -7.02 1.28
C VAL A 464 17.84 -6.25 1.73
N GLN A 465 17.26 -5.46 0.83
CA GLN A 465 16.12 -4.58 1.09
C GLN A 465 14.81 -5.38 0.99
N CYS A 466 14.29 -5.82 2.13
CA CYS A 466 13.00 -6.49 2.27
C CYS A 466 11.93 -5.55 2.85
N ARG A 467 10.65 -5.95 2.76
CA ARG A 467 9.53 -5.26 3.41
C ARG A 467 9.02 -6.06 4.61
N ALA A 468 8.45 -5.38 5.60
CA ALA A 468 7.83 -5.98 6.78
C ALA A 468 6.33 -5.59 6.91
N GLY A 469 5.60 -6.28 7.80
CA GLY A 469 4.19 -6.03 8.10
C GLY A 469 3.19 -6.89 7.31
N CYS A 470 1.96 -6.41 7.15
CA CYS A 470 0.84 -7.14 6.52
C CYS A 470 0.61 -6.81 5.03
N ALA A 471 1.56 -6.11 4.39
CA ALA A 471 1.60 -5.81 2.95
C ALA A 471 0.29 -5.27 2.31
N CYS A 472 -0.55 -4.55 3.07
CA CYS A 472 -1.84 -4.02 2.61
C CYS A 472 -2.80 -5.11 2.06
N ALA A 473 -2.72 -6.33 2.62
CA ALA A 473 -3.59 -7.47 2.33
C ALA A 473 -4.06 -8.13 3.64
N GLY A 474 -4.49 -7.29 4.60
CA GLY A 474 -4.77 -7.64 6.01
C GLY A 474 -5.51 -8.98 6.24
N PRO A 475 -6.69 -9.21 5.64
CA PRO A 475 -7.43 -10.48 5.83
C PRO A 475 -6.67 -11.72 5.34
N TYR A 476 -5.88 -11.62 4.27
CA TYR A 476 -5.06 -12.75 3.81
C TYR A 476 -3.81 -12.93 4.65
N ALA A 477 -3.24 -11.84 5.17
CA ALA A 477 -2.22 -11.93 6.20
C ALA A 477 -2.75 -12.65 7.44
N MET A 478 -4.01 -12.40 7.84
CA MET A 478 -4.68 -13.11 8.93
C MET A 478 -4.88 -14.61 8.62
N ASP A 479 -5.43 -14.97 7.45
CA ASP A 479 -5.58 -16.39 7.05
C ASP A 479 -4.23 -17.14 7.09
N LEU A 480 -3.20 -16.58 6.45
CA LEU A 480 -1.86 -17.17 6.36
C LEU A 480 -1.13 -17.26 7.70
N LEU A 481 -1.52 -16.40 8.64
CA LEU A 481 -1.07 -16.35 10.01
C LEU A 481 -2.12 -16.92 10.98
N GLY A 482 -3.06 -17.75 10.51
CA GLY A 482 -4.02 -18.49 11.36
C GLY A 482 -4.81 -17.64 12.37
N ILE A 483 -4.95 -16.34 12.13
CA ILE A 483 -5.67 -15.41 13.01
C ILE A 483 -7.15 -15.46 12.64
N ASP A 484 -7.97 -16.02 13.53
CA ASP A 484 -9.43 -15.93 13.42
C ASP A 484 -9.98 -14.55 13.79
N GLU A 485 -11.26 -14.33 13.52
CA GLU A 485 -11.98 -13.07 13.79
C GLU A 485 -12.08 -12.71 15.29
N ALA A 486 -11.90 -13.65 16.22
CA ALA A 486 -11.87 -13.35 17.65
C ALA A 486 -10.49 -12.82 18.05
N LEU A 487 -9.42 -13.47 17.59
CA LEU A 487 -8.05 -13.02 17.81
C LEU A 487 -7.75 -11.70 17.04
N ALA A 488 -8.31 -11.52 15.85
CA ALA A 488 -8.22 -10.27 15.10
C ALA A 488 -8.76 -9.08 15.91
N LYS A 489 -9.89 -9.24 16.60
CA LYS A 489 -10.50 -8.22 17.48
C LYS A 489 -9.68 -7.96 18.74
N LEU A 490 -8.97 -8.96 19.27
CA LEU A 490 -8.01 -8.74 20.37
C LEU A 490 -6.81 -7.91 19.89
N TYR A 491 -6.27 -8.18 18.70
CA TYR A 491 -5.22 -7.34 18.11
C TYR A 491 -5.73 -5.93 17.79
N GLU A 492 -6.93 -5.77 17.24
CA GLU A 492 -7.58 -4.46 17.05
C GLU A 492 -7.69 -3.69 18.38
N GLY A 493 -8.27 -4.31 19.41
CA GLY A 493 -8.39 -3.74 20.75
C GLY A 493 -7.07 -3.46 21.48
N ALA A 494 -5.94 -3.99 21.01
CA ALA A 494 -4.60 -3.68 21.50
C ALA A 494 -3.85 -2.63 20.66
N LEU A 495 -4.20 -2.47 19.38
CA LEU A 495 -3.56 -1.56 18.43
C LEU A 495 -4.31 -0.22 18.27
N VAL A 496 -5.59 -0.15 18.62
CA VAL A 496 -6.49 1.00 18.43
C VAL A 496 -6.90 1.62 19.79
N LYS A 497 -6.10 1.45 20.85
CA LYS A 497 -6.51 1.66 22.25
C LYS A 497 -6.50 3.12 22.76
N SER A 498 -6.62 4.10 21.85
CA SER A 498 -6.85 5.53 22.12
C SER A 498 -7.71 6.18 21.02
N GLY A 499 -8.37 7.29 21.36
CA GLY A 499 -9.12 8.12 20.42
C GLY A 499 -8.25 8.92 19.43
N VAL A 500 -8.90 9.41 18.37
CA VAL A 500 -8.29 10.07 17.20
C VAL A 500 -7.33 11.22 17.55
N GLY A 501 -6.03 11.00 17.35
CA GLY A 501 -4.98 12.03 17.23
C GLY A 501 -4.51 12.16 15.78
N THR A 502 -4.37 13.37 15.23
CA THR A 502 -4.23 13.59 13.78
C THR A 502 -2.89 14.17 13.33
N CYS A 503 -2.64 14.00 12.02
CA CYS A 503 -1.68 14.76 11.19
C CYS A 503 -0.17 14.44 11.36
N ARG A 504 0.55 14.54 10.24
CA ARG A 504 1.98 14.18 10.07
C ARG A 504 2.99 15.07 10.82
N ILE A 505 2.54 16.00 11.66
CA ILE A 505 3.41 16.97 12.36
C ILE A 505 3.06 17.14 13.86
N SER A 506 2.39 16.17 14.48
CA SER A 506 2.48 15.97 15.94
C SER A 506 3.40 14.79 16.25
N ARG A 507 4.20 14.93 17.32
CA ARG A 507 5.05 13.86 17.88
C ARG A 507 4.66 13.46 19.30
N PHE A 508 3.51 13.95 19.77
CA PHE A 508 2.97 13.66 21.09
C PHE A 508 1.48 13.34 21.00
N PHE A 509 1.03 12.47 21.91
CA PHE A 509 -0.34 11.96 22.05
C PHE A 509 -0.84 11.05 20.91
N ASP A 510 -0.23 9.87 20.79
CA ASP A 510 -0.82 8.71 21.48
C ASP A 510 0.27 7.89 22.18
N ALA A 511 0.06 7.53 23.45
CA ALA A 511 0.95 6.68 24.24
C ALA A 511 0.44 5.24 24.37
N SER A 512 -0.72 4.91 23.78
CA SER A 512 -1.32 3.57 23.83
C SER A 512 -0.86 2.64 22.72
N ALA A 513 -0.34 3.19 21.61
CA ALA A 513 -0.06 2.47 20.38
C ALA A 513 0.99 1.36 20.58
N ARG A 514 0.56 0.10 20.53
CA ARG A 514 1.41 -1.10 20.67
C ARG A 514 1.76 -1.69 19.30
N GLU A 515 2.22 -0.86 18.38
CA GLU A 515 2.44 -1.21 16.96
C GLU A 515 3.37 -2.42 16.79
N VAL A 516 4.33 -2.61 17.71
CA VAL A 516 5.20 -3.80 17.74
C VAL A 516 4.46 -5.15 17.94
N LEU A 517 3.20 -5.15 18.41
CA LEU A 517 2.37 -6.36 18.46
C LEU A 517 1.80 -6.75 17.09
N ARG A 518 1.75 -5.84 16.11
CA ARG A 518 1.03 -6.04 14.84
C ARG A 518 1.53 -7.28 14.09
N PRO A 519 0.68 -8.31 13.88
CA PRO A 519 1.06 -9.50 13.12
C PRO A 519 1.45 -9.16 11.67
N GLY A 520 2.40 -9.92 11.14
CA GLY A 520 2.94 -9.71 9.80
C GLY A 520 4.10 -10.65 9.48
N PHE A 521 4.69 -10.46 8.31
CA PHE A 521 5.74 -11.29 7.74
C PHE A 521 6.81 -10.41 7.08
N THR A 522 7.98 -10.97 6.82
CA THR A 522 8.98 -10.30 5.96
C THR A 522 8.75 -10.75 4.53
N ARG A 523 8.56 -9.81 3.59
CA ARG A 523 8.40 -10.11 2.16
C ARG A 523 9.64 -9.69 1.39
N PHE A 524 10.11 -10.57 0.51
CA PHE A 524 11.11 -10.29 -0.51
C PHE A 524 10.68 -10.81 -1.89
N SER A 525 11.35 -10.35 -2.92
CA SER A 525 11.11 -10.71 -4.32
C SER A 525 12.40 -10.72 -5.11
N ILE A 526 12.49 -11.61 -6.08
CA ILE A 526 13.62 -11.75 -7.01
C ILE A 526 13.08 -11.37 -8.40
N PRO A 527 13.52 -10.27 -9.04
CA PRO A 527 13.05 -9.93 -10.39
C PRO A 527 13.79 -10.77 -11.44
N PHE A 528 13.14 -11.03 -12.58
CA PHE A 528 13.72 -11.80 -13.69
C PHE A 528 15.15 -11.39 -14.10
N PHE A 529 15.46 -10.08 -14.06
CA PHE A 529 16.75 -9.55 -14.47
C PHE A 529 17.87 -9.72 -13.44
N MET A 530 17.55 -10.08 -12.18
CA MET A 530 18.57 -10.34 -11.16
C MET A 530 19.47 -11.51 -11.56
N SER A 531 20.77 -11.38 -11.31
CA SER A 531 21.76 -12.42 -11.61
C SER A 531 21.56 -13.68 -10.75
N ASP A 532 21.99 -14.83 -11.27
CA ASP A 532 21.97 -16.11 -10.54
C ASP A 532 22.80 -16.08 -9.25
N GLU A 533 23.91 -15.32 -9.22
CA GLU A 533 24.76 -15.18 -8.04
C GLU A 533 24.10 -14.32 -6.95
N GLU A 534 23.44 -13.22 -7.33
CA GLU A 534 22.75 -12.35 -6.39
C GLU A 534 21.46 -12.98 -5.84
N ALA A 535 20.68 -13.66 -6.69
CA ALA A 535 19.51 -14.40 -6.23
C ALA A 535 19.91 -15.50 -5.23
N ASP A 536 20.97 -16.27 -5.53
CA ASP A 536 21.53 -17.27 -4.62
C ASP A 536 22.04 -16.66 -3.30
N PHE A 537 22.66 -15.47 -3.35
CA PHE A 537 23.05 -14.71 -2.16
C PHE A 537 21.86 -14.29 -1.31
N VAL A 538 20.77 -13.80 -1.91
CA VAL A 538 19.53 -13.44 -1.19
C VAL A 538 18.94 -14.68 -0.50
N PHE A 539 18.90 -15.82 -1.18
CA PHE A 539 18.42 -17.08 -0.58
C PHE A 539 19.32 -17.55 0.57
N ASP A 540 20.65 -17.47 0.44
CA ASP A 540 21.58 -17.86 1.51
C ASP A 540 21.58 -16.87 2.69
N ALA A 541 21.33 -15.57 2.46
CA ALA A 541 21.11 -14.57 3.49
C ALA A 541 19.81 -14.82 4.27
N VAL A 542 18.70 -15.11 3.57
CA VAL A 542 17.43 -15.52 4.18
C VAL A 542 17.61 -16.80 5.00
N ARG A 543 18.33 -17.80 4.48
CA ARG A 543 18.64 -19.03 5.22
C ARG A 543 19.47 -18.73 6.48
N PHE A 544 20.50 -17.89 6.38
CA PHE A 544 21.32 -17.50 7.53
C PHE A 544 20.49 -16.83 8.63
N VAL A 545 19.60 -15.89 8.26
CA VAL A 545 18.71 -15.23 9.24
C VAL A 545 17.69 -16.21 9.84
N ALA A 546 17.18 -17.16 9.07
CA ALA A 546 16.30 -18.21 9.58
C ALA A 546 16.99 -19.14 10.60
N THR A 547 18.27 -19.49 10.39
CA THR A 547 19.01 -20.37 11.31
C THR A 547 19.60 -19.62 12.51
N TYR A 548 20.12 -18.40 12.31
CA TYR A 548 20.96 -17.72 13.30
C TYR A 548 20.48 -16.32 13.73
N GLY A 549 19.42 -15.78 13.12
CA GLY A 549 18.98 -14.39 13.36
C GLY A 549 18.64 -14.08 14.82
N TRP A 550 18.12 -15.07 15.55
CA TRP A 550 17.82 -14.97 16.98
C TRP A 550 19.04 -14.60 17.84
N ALA A 551 20.24 -15.03 17.46
CA ALA A 551 21.49 -14.74 18.19
C ALA A 551 21.96 -13.28 18.01
N PHE A 552 21.43 -12.56 17.02
CA PHE A 552 21.68 -11.12 16.85
C PHE A 552 20.66 -10.25 17.60
N LEU A 553 19.52 -10.80 18.01
CA LEU A 553 18.43 -10.07 18.68
C LEU A 553 18.90 -9.26 19.92
N PRO A 554 19.84 -9.73 20.77
CA PRO A 554 20.38 -8.95 21.89
C PRO A 554 21.11 -7.66 21.48
N LEU A 555 21.59 -7.57 20.24
CA LEU A 555 22.26 -6.37 19.70
C LEU A 555 21.26 -5.28 19.25
N TYR A 556 19.97 -5.60 19.21
CA TYR A 556 18.90 -4.72 18.74
C TYR A 556 17.99 -4.26 19.89
N THR A 557 17.33 -3.12 19.65
CA THR A 557 16.18 -2.64 20.42
C THR A 557 15.01 -2.41 19.46
N TYR A 558 13.80 -2.36 19.98
CA TYR A 558 12.62 -1.95 19.24
C TYR A 558 12.03 -0.66 19.82
N GLU A 559 11.21 0.01 19.02
CA GLU A 559 10.34 1.10 19.44
C GLU A 559 8.90 0.57 19.47
N ALA A 560 8.29 0.53 20.66
CA ALA A 560 6.98 -0.08 20.85
C ALA A 560 5.87 0.62 20.05
N THR A 561 5.99 1.95 19.89
CA THR A 561 4.99 2.82 19.24
C THR A 561 5.02 2.79 17.72
N THR A 562 6.15 2.40 17.11
CA THR A 562 6.32 2.35 15.64
C THR A 562 6.51 0.94 15.10
N GLY A 563 6.83 -0.04 15.95
CA GLY A 563 7.21 -1.39 15.54
C GLY A 563 8.56 -1.47 14.80
N GLU A 564 9.31 -0.36 14.72
CA GLU A 564 10.66 -0.34 14.14
C GLU A 564 11.68 -1.06 15.04
N TRP A 565 12.69 -1.68 14.43
CA TRP A 565 13.81 -2.33 15.11
C TRP A 565 15.13 -1.75 14.66
N HIS A 566 15.98 -1.37 15.61
CA HIS A 566 17.23 -0.66 15.38
C HIS A 566 18.39 -1.31 16.15
N HIS A 567 19.57 -1.40 15.52
CA HIS A 567 20.76 -1.91 16.18
C HIS A 567 21.30 -0.90 17.21
N ARG A 568 21.57 -1.32 18.45
CA ARG A 568 21.85 -0.45 19.61
C ARG A 568 23.00 0.54 19.40
N ASN A 569 23.99 0.18 18.57
CA ASN A 569 25.16 1.01 18.27
C ASN A 569 25.06 1.80 16.93
N TYR A 570 23.86 1.93 16.37
CA TYR A 570 23.61 2.61 15.09
C TYR A 570 22.51 3.67 15.23
N ASP A 571 22.91 4.95 15.28
CA ASP A 571 21.99 6.08 15.15
C ASP A 571 21.63 6.27 13.67
N ALA A 572 20.46 5.78 13.29
CA ALA A 572 19.88 5.95 11.95
C ALA A 572 19.53 7.41 11.61
N GLY A 573 19.81 8.38 12.48
CA GLY A 573 19.69 9.82 12.26
C GLY A 573 20.90 10.47 11.56
N GLU A 574 22.13 9.99 11.78
CA GLU A 574 23.36 10.66 11.28
C GLU A 574 23.39 10.81 9.74
N ASP A 575 22.83 9.83 9.02
CA ASP A 575 22.86 9.77 7.55
C ASP A 575 21.62 10.36 6.85
N ARG A 576 20.60 10.81 7.61
CA ARG A 576 19.32 11.28 7.02
C ARG A 576 19.50 12.58 6.25
N GLN A 577 19.06 12.56 4.99
CA GLN A 577 19.01 13.74 4.12
C GLN A 577 17.59 14.29 4.11
N TRP A 578 17.47 15.61 4.19
CA TRP A 578 16.20 16.33 4.34
C TRP A 578 16.06 17.37 3.23
N LEU A 579 14.87 17.55 2.66
CA LEU A 579 14.66 18.56 1.61
C LEU A 579 14.94 19.99 2.10
N GLY A 580 14.77 20.26 3.41
CA GLY A 580 15.18 21.52 4.05
C GLY A 580 16.69 21.78 4.10
N HIS A 581 17.54 20.81 3.68
CA HIS A 581 18.98 21.03 3.48
C HIS A 581 19.32 21.52 2.05
N ILE A 582 18.33 21.65 1.17
CA ILE A 582 18.47 22.22 -0.17
C ILE A 582 18.44 23.76 -0.06
N GLN A 583 19.39 24.41 -0.71
CA GLN A 583 19.56 25.86 -0.75
C GLN A 583 19.77 26.30 -2.20
N TYR A 584 19.08 27.37 -2.62
CA TYR A 584 19.25 27.94 -3.95
C TYR A 584 20.21 29.12 -3.90
N SER A 585 21.23 29.09 -4.76
CA SER A 585 22.34 30.03 -4.78
C SER A 585 22.56 30.59 -6.19
N LYS A 586 23.44 31.58 -6.34
CA LYS A 586 23.91 32.04 -7.66
C LYS A 586 24.68 30.98 -8.47
N GLN A 587 25.04 29.85 -7.84
CA GLN A 587 25.69 28.70 -8.46
C GLN A 587 24.70 27.54 -8.72
N GLY A 588 23.40 27.79 -8.59
CA GLY A 588 22.34 26.79 -8.72
C GLY A 588 21.95 26.16 -7.37
N MET A 589 21.36 24.96 -7.44
CA MET A 589 20.90 24.19 -6.28
C MET A 589 22.09 23.56 -5.55
N VAL A 590 22.22 23.84 -4.25
CA VAL A 590 23.27 23.33 -3.36
C VAL A 590 22.61 22.57 -2.23
N TRP A 591 23.13 21.41 -1.84
CA TRP A 591 22.61 20.64 -0.72
C TRP A 591 23.74 20.00 0.09
N ARG A 592 23.52 19.84 1.40
CA ARG A 592 24.47 19.13 2.28
C ARG A 592 24.17 17.64 2.30
N ARG A 593 25.02 16.84 1.63
CA ARG A 593 25.13 15.40 1.94
C ARG A 593 25.58 15.25 3.40
N GLY A 594 24.97 14.33 4.14
CA GLY A 594 25.40 14.01 5.51
C GLY A 594 26.87 13.57 5.55
N LYS A 595 27.55 13.81 6.68
CA LYS A 595 28.93 13.33 6.89
C LYS A 595 28.92 11.84 7.27
N ALA A 596 28.43 11.02 6.35
CA ALA A 596 28.37 9.58 6.51
C ALA A 596 29.76 9.01 6.77
N LYS A 597 29.93 8.39 7.93
CA LYS A 597 31.21 7.81 8.36
C LYS A 597 31.22 6.38 7.87
N SER A 598 32.07 6.06 6.88
CA SER A 598 32.32 4.66 6.49
C SER A 598 32.70 3.86 7.73
N ARG A 599 31.95 2.78 8.01
CA ARG A 599 32.12 1.94 9.21
C ARG A 599 32.96 0.68 8.95
N GLY A 600 33.49 0.54 7.73
CA GLY A 600 34.40 -0.54 7.33
C GLY A 600 34.50 -0.64 5.81
N PRO A 601 35.44 -1.45 5.28
CA PRO A 601 35.53 -1.71 3.85
C PRO A 601 34.25 -2.40 3.35
N LEU A 602 33.78 -1.95 2.19
CA LEU A 602 32.68 -2.60 1.46
C LEU A 602 33.09 -4.01 1.02
N PRO A 603 32.29 -5.08 1.28
CA PRO A 603 32.59 -6.42 0.79
C PRO A 603 32.73 -6.45 -0.74
N LYS A 604 33.76 -7.14 -1.24
CA LYS A 604 34.09 -7.21 -2.67
C LYS A 604 33.20 -8.21 -3.42
N SER A 605 32.64 -9.19 -2.71
CA SER A 605 31.77 -10.24 -3.24
C SER A 605 30.67 -10.64 -2.26
N TYR A 606 29.60 -11.24 -2.78
CA TYR A 606 28.53 -11.83 -1.96
C TYR A 606 29.05 -12.90 -1.00
N LYS A 607 30.02 -13.71 -1.45
CA LYS A 607 30.72 -14.71 -0.62
C LYS A 607 31.47 -14.08 0.56
N GLU A 608 32.14 -12.96 0.36
CA GLU A 608 32.80 -12.21 1.45
C GLU A 608 31.77 -11.64 2.43
N CYS A 609 30.61 -11.16 1.96
CA CYS A 609 29.52 -10.70 2.82
C CYS A 609 28.96 -11.84 3.71
N LEU A 610 28.74 -13.03 3.16
CA LEU A 610 28.37 -14.23 3.93
C LEU A 610 29.44 -14.63 4.95
N MET A 611 30.73 -14.50 4.61
CA MET A 611 31.83 -14.74 5.56
C MET A 611 31.85 -13.70 6.70
N THR A 612 31.63 -12.43 6.40
CA THR A 612 31.49 -11.36 7.41
C THR A 612 30.35 -11.65 8.38
N ALA A 613 29.16 -12.02 7.88
CA ALA A 613 28.03 -12.37 8.76
C ALA A 613 28.34 -13.54 9.71
N ASN A 614 29.09 -14.55 9.25
CA ASN A 614 29.57 -15.65 10.10
C ASN A 614 30.61 -15.20 11.15
N ALA A 615 31.36 -14.12 10.91
CA ALA A 615 32.25 -13.51 11.90
C ALA A 615 31.47 -12.66 12.91
N GLU A 616 30.48 -11.88 12.46
CA GLU A 616 29.61 -11.11 13.36
C GLU A 616 28.75 -12.01 14.27
N LEU A 617 28.32 -13.18 13.79
CA LEU A 617 27.62 -14.17 14.62
C LEU A 617 28.46 -14.64 15.82
N LYS A 618 29.77 -14.88 15.62
CA LYS A 618 30.69 -15.25 16.71
C LYS A 618 30.80 -14.12 17.73
N LYS A 619 31.03 -12.89 17.26
CA LYS A 619 31.08 -11.69 18.12
C LYS A 619 29.78 -11.48 18.89
N ALA A 620 28.60 -11.69 18.28
CA ALA A 620 27.31 -11.59 18.95
C ALA A 620 27.18 -12.62 20.09
N ILE A 621 27.57 -13.87 19.84
CA ILE A 621 27.59 -14.93 20.86
C ILE A 621 28.59 -14.62 21.99
N GLU A 622 29.79 -14.16 21.65
CA GLU A 622 30.85 -13.79 22.60
C GLU A 622 30.46 -12.58 23.47
N PHE A 623 29.85 -11.54 22.87
CA PHE A 623 29.30 -10.38 23.57
C PHE A 623 28.25 -10.79 24.61
N VAL A 624 27.25 -11.58 24.22
CA VAL A 624 26.17 -12.02 25.12
C VAL A 624 26.68 -12.93 26.25
N LYS A 625 27.73 -13.73 26.00
CA LYS A 625 28.33 -14.64 27.00
C LYS A 625 29.36 -13.99 27.93
N SER A 626 29.91 -12.83 27.57
CA SER A 626 30.89 -12.09 28.39
C SER A 626 30.28 -10.91 29.17
N ALA A 627 29.01 -10.56 28.90
CA ALA A 627 28.29 -9.54 29.66
C ALA A 627 28.07 -9.99 31.13
N PRO A 628 28.54 -9.24 32.15
CA PRO A 628 28.59 -9.72 33.53
C PRO A 628 27.29 -9.58 34.34
N VAL A 629 26.24 -8.93 33.80
CA VAL A 629 24.96 -8.69 34.49
C VAL A 629 23.79 -8.79 33.50
N SER A 630 22.66 -9.35 33.94
CA SER A 630 21.37 -9.44 33.21
C SER A 630 20.40 -8.35 33.72
N PRO A 631 19.47 -7.79 32.91
CA PRO A 631 19.19 -8.13 31.51
C PRO A 631 19.88 -7.20 30.50
N VAL A 632 19.86 -7.63 29.23
CA VAL A 632 19.99 -6.72 28.09
C VAL A 632 18.78 -5.77 28.14
N PRO A 633 18.95 -4.43 28.26
CA PRO A 633 17.81 -3.54 28.47
C PRO A 633 16.86 -3.56 27.27
N ASP A 634 15.63 -4.03 27.47
CA ASP A 634 14.55 -3.96 26.50
C ASP A 634 13.25 -3.52 27.18
N ASP A 635 12.27 -3.17 26.34
CA ASP A 635 10.96 -2.67 26.75
C ASP A 635 10.03 -3.79 27.22
N THR A 636 10.57 -4.78 27.94
CA THR A 636 9.79 -5.83 28.64
C THR A 636 8.78 -5.25 29.61
N ALA A 637 9.08 -4.08 30.21
CA ALA A 637 8.17 -3.33 31.07
C ALA A 637 7.01 -2.65 30.34
N SER A 638 7.05 -2.54 29.00
CA SER A 638 6.05 -1.81 28.20
C SER A 638 4.84 -2.67 27.79
N PHE A 639 4.80 -3.95 28.18
CA PHE A 639 3.68 -4.87 27.92
C PHE A 639 2.89 -5.17 29.20
N ASP A 640 1.61 -4.80 29.22
CA ASP A 640 0.66 -5.24 30.24
C ASP A 640 0.23 -6.71 30.05
N GLU A 641 -0.60 -7.21 30.97
CA GLU A 641 -1.08 -8.59 30.98
C GLU A 641 -1.77 -8.98 29.66
N ASP A 642 -2.57 -8.07 29.07
CA ASP A 642 -3.23 -8.27 27.78
C ASP A 642 -2.25 -8.28 26.60
N SER A 643 -1.19 -7.47 26.66
CA SER A 643 -0.15 -7.44 25.62
C SER A 643 0.72 -8.68 25.64
N GLN A 644 1.06 -9.20 26.83
CA GLN A 644 1.77 -10.49 26.94
C GLN A 644 0.90 -11.64 26.40
N LYS A 645 -0.43 -11.59 26.61
CA LYS A 645 -1.42 -12.47 25.95
C LYS A 645 -1.57 -12.25 24.43
N LEU A 646 -0.84 -11.32 23.80
CA LEU A 646 -0.84 -11.10 22.35
C LEU A 646 0.57 -11.13 21.71
N ARG A 647 1.63 -11.21 22.53
CA ARG A 647 3.02 -11.28 22.08
C ARG A 647 3.31 -12.65 21.45
N TRP A 648 3.64 -12.63 20.16
CA TRP A 648 3.96 -13.81 19.35
C TRP A 648 5.46 -13.96 19.04
N PHE A 649 6.30 -13.02 19.48
CA PHE A 649 7.73 -12.93 19.14
C PHE A 649 8.66 -12.94 20.37
N LEU A 650 9.89 -13.40 20.13
CA LEU A 650 11.02 -13.45 21.08
C LEU A 650 11.55 -12.03 21.37
N LEU A 651 11.94 -11.76 22.62
CA LEU A 651 12.51 -10.49 23.06
C LEU A 651 14.05 -10.55 23.21
N PRO A 652 14.76 -9.40 23.08
CA PRO A 652 16.22 -9.34 23.24
C PRO A 652 16.75 -9.96 24.54
N CYS A 653 16.07 -9.77 25.68
CA CYS A 653 16.45 -10.36 26.96
C CYS A 653 16.27 -11.89 26.98
N GLU A 654 15.21 -12.41 26.36
CA GLU A 654 14.92 -13.85 26.28
C GLU A 654 15.96 -14.57 25.42
N ALA A 655 16.30 -14.02 24.26
CA ALA A 655 17.40 -14.52 23.42
C ALA A 655 18.73 -14.52 24.20
N ALA A 656 19.03 -13.44 24.92
CA ALA A 656 20.26 -13.33 25.69
C ALA A 656 20.33 -14.35 26.85
N ALA A 657 19.24 -14.54 27.59
CA ALA A 657 19.15 -15.54 28.65
C ALA A 657 19.30 -16.97 28.08
N GLN A 658 18.65 -17.29 26.96
CA GLN A 658 18.80 -18.58 26.29
C GLN A 658 20.25 -18.82 25.81
N MET A 659 20.94 -17.81 25.30
CA MET A 659 22.36 -17.89 24.89
C MET A 659 23.33 -18.12 26.06
N ARG A 660 22.97 -17.69 27.28
CA ARG A 660 23.71 -17.95 28.53
C ARG A 660 23.30 -19.24 29.25
N GLY A 661 22.18 -19.87 28.86
CA GLY A 661 21.61 -21.04 29.55
C GLY A 661 20.76 -20.69 30.78
N GLU A 662 20.35 -19.43 30.94
CA GLU A 662 19.56 -18.90 32.06
C GLU A 662 18.07 -19.23 31.90
N VAL A 663 17.75 -20.50 31.66
CA VAL A 663 16.41 -20.99 31.29
C VAL A 663 15.32 -20.61 32.32
N GLY A 664 15.69 -20.43 33.59
CA GLY A 664 14.78 -19.97 34.65
C GLY A 664 14.40 -18.48 34.60
N GLN A 665 15.04 -17.67 33.75
CA GLN A 665 14.66 -16.25 33.50
C GLN A 665 13.77 -16.09 32.26
N LEU A 666 13.49 -17.18 31.53
CA LEU A 666 12.69 -17.15 30.31
C LEU A 666 11.20 -17.05 30.64
N ALA A 667 10.53 -16.03 30.08
CA ALA A 667 9.09 -15.89 30.24
C ALA A 667 8.35 -16.99 29.47
N VAL A 668 7.41 -17.68 30.14
CA VAL A 668 6.50 -18.61 29.48
C VAL A 668 5.60 -17.81 28.53
N PRO A 669 5.54 -18.12 27.22
CA PRO A 669 4.67 -17.39 26.31
C PRO A 669 3.19 -17.59 26.67
N THR A 670 2.53 -16.53 27.09
CA THR A 670 1.10 -16.51 27.45
C THR A 670 0.17 -16.13 26.28
N GLY A 671 0.75 -15.78 25.12
CA GLY A 671 0.03 -15.40 23.92
C GLY A 671 -0.73 -16.53 23.21
N PRO A 672 -1.51 -16.19 22.16
CA PRO A 672 -2.16 -17.18 21.29
C PRO A 672 -1.11 -18.15 20.75
N ARG A 673 -1.46 -19.45 20.68
CA ARG A 673 -0.53 -20.52 20.34
C ARG A 673 -0.15 -20.53 18.86
N SER A 674 0.77 -19.63 18.51
CA SER A 674 1.30 -19.42 17.17
C SER A 674 0.25 -18.90 16.18
N PRO A 675 0.54 -17.84 15.39
CA PRO A 675 -0.20 -17.62 14.15
C PRO A 675 -0.15 -18.85 13.23
N TRP A 676 1.04 -19.44 13.10
CA TRP A 676 1.28 -20.69 12.37
C TRP A 676 0.63 -21.94 13.00
N HIS A 677 -0.48 -22.49 12.47
CA HIS A 677 -0.90 -23.87 12.78
C HIS A 677 -0.56 -24.84 11.62
N PRO A 678 0.22 -25.92 11.84
CA PRO A 678 0.62 -26.83 10.75
C PRO A 678 -0.56 -27.49 10.05
N ASP A 679 -1.57 -27.89 10.83
CA ASP A 679 -2.74 -28.62 10.37
C ASP A 679 -3.91 -27.70 9.93
N ALA A 680 -3.63 -26.42 9.66
CA ALA A 680 -4.58 -25.48 9.05
C ALA A 680 -4.85 -25.82 7.57
N ALA A 681 -5.46 -26.99 7.33
CA ALA A 681 -6.21 -27.22 6.11
C ALA A 681 -7.34 -26.16 6.01
N PRO A 682 -7.71 -25.70 4.79
CA PRO A 682 -8.84 -24.80 4.66
C PRO A 682 -10.09 -25.43 5.28
N LEU A 683 -10.78 -24.66 6.13
CA LEU A 683 -11.92 -25.12 6.92
C LEU A 683 -12.90 -25.92 6.06
N ARG A 684 -13.13 -27.18 6.44
CA ARG A 684 -14.08 -28.04 5.72
C ARG A 684 -15.47 -27.45 5.88
N ALA A 685 -16.25 -27.48 4.79
CA ALA A 685 -17.61 -26.96 4.78
C ALA A 685 -18.52 -27.61 5.84
N SER A 686 -18.19 -28.80 6.34
CA SER A 686 -18.92 -29.53 7.38
C SER A 686 -18.86 -28.91 8.79
N ASP A 687 -17.97 -27.95 9.03
CA ASP A 687 -17.54 -27.58 10.38
C ASP A 687 -18.06 -26.19 10.81
N VAL A 688 -18.70 -25.44 9.91
CA VAL A 688 -19.33 -24.13 10.19
C VAL A 688 -20.80 -24.29 10.64
N ASP A 689 -21.53 -25.27 10.10
CA ASP A 689 -22.98 -25.45 10.27
C ASP A 689 -23.42 -26.02 11.64
N LYS A 690 -22.60 -25.85 12.70
CA LYS A 690 -22.84 -26.49 14.02
C LYS A 690 -22.84 -25.58 15.23
N GLU A 691 -22.45 -24.31 15.10
CA GLU A 691 -22.54 -23.33 16.19
C GLU A 691 -23.66 -22.28 15.99
N GLY A 692 -24.44 -22.39 14.90
CA GLY A 692 -25.57 -21.50 14.61
C GLY A 692 -26.86 -21.78 15.42
N GLU A 693 -27.05 -22.99 15.96
CA GLU A 693 -28.29 -23.38 16.65
C GLU A 693 -28.06 -23.99 18.05
N LYS A 694 -28.16 -23.16 19.10
CA LYS A 694 -28.80 -23.51 20.40
C LYS A 694 -28.90 -22.32 21.37
N ALA A 695 -29.97 -21.53 21.20
CA ALA A 695 -30.40 -20.52 22.16
C ALA A 695 -31.91 -20.65 22.50
N THR A 696 -32.40 -21.88 22.69
CA THR A 696 -33.78 -22.17 23.08
C THR A 696 -33.85 -22.87 24.43
N VAL A 697 -34.46 -22.20 25.41
CA VAL A 697 -34.65 -22.71 26.78
C VAL A 697 -35.61 -23.90 26.79
N LYS A 698 -35.22 -25.01 27.43
CA LYS A 698 -36.17 -25.99 27.98
C LYS A 698 -35.59 -26.81 29.13
N THR A 699 -36.51 -27.35 29.92
CA THR A 699 -36.36 -27.90 31.28
C THR A 699 -35.72 -29.30 31.35
N LEU A 700 -35.37 -29.70 32.58
CA LEU A 700 -34.66 -30.91 32.98
C LEU A 700 -35.40 -32.25 32.72
N ASP A 701 -34.59 -33.31 32.77
CA ASP A 701 -34.88 -34.69 33.24
C ASP A 701 -35.54 -35.71 32.26
N PRO A 702 -35.40 -37.04 32.48
CA PRO A 702 -34.50 -37.81 31.62
C PRO A 702 -35.05 -39.16 31.09
N GLY A 703 -34.34 -39.81 30.16
CA GLY A 703 -34.72 -41.15 29.65
C GLY A 703 -33.58 -41.91 28.96
N ASN A 704 -33.41 -43.20 29.29
CA ASN A 704 -32.46 -44.12 28.66
C ASN A 704 -32.93 -44.57 27.26
N GLY A 705 -31.99 -44.90 26.35
CA GLY A 705 -32.31 -45.51 25.06
C GLY A 705 -31.15 -45.69 24.09
N GLN A 706 -30.24 -46.64 24.34
CA GLN A 706 -29.18 -47.04 23.40
C GLN A 706 -29.64 -48.26 22.53
N PRO A 707 -28.89 -48.70 21.50
CA PRO A 707 -29.00 -48.26 20.11
C PRO A 707 -29.47 -49.38 19.15
N THR A 708 -29.52 -49.12 17.84
CA THR A 708 -29.23 -50.17 16.83
C THR A 708 -28.74 -49.59 15.49
N TYR A 709 -28.45 -50.46 14.52
CA TYR A 709 -27.51 -50.25 13.41
C TYR A 709 -28.09 -50.75 12.06
N LYS A 710 -27.41 -50.43 10.94
CA LYS A 710 -27.55 -51.00 9.55
C LYS A 710 -28.74 -50.52 8.69
N SER A 711 -28.69 -50.60 7.33
CA SER A 711 -27.57 -50.51 6.37
C SER A 711 -28.05 -50.57 4.89
N ASN A 712 -27.42 -49.78 4.01
CA ASN A 712 -27.13 -50.04 2.58
C ASN A 712 -28.25 -50.15 1.51
N ALA A 713 -27.80 -49.98 0.25
CA ALA A 713 -28.35 -50.49 -1.03
C ALA A 713 -29.41 -49.66 -1.82
N SER A 714 -28.88 -48.69 -2.56
CA SER A 714 -29.01 -48.50 -4.04
C SER A 714 -29.35 -49.72 -4.93
N PRO A 715 -29.63 -49.56 -6.25
CA PRO A 715 -30.19 -48.42 -7.02
C PRO A 715 -31.21 -48.86 -8.13
N SER A 716 -31.50 -47.96 -9.09
CA SER A 716 -31.55 -48.17 -10.57
C SER A 716 -32.86 -47.93 -11.36
N GLU A 717 -32.64 -47.41 -12.57
CA GLU A 717 -33.45 -47.43 -13.81
C GLU A 717 -34.75 -46.61 -13.96
N SER A 718 -35.12 -46.41 -15.23
CA SER A 718 -36.08 -45.41 -15.78
C SER A 718 -37.20 -46.17 -16.59
N PRO A 719 -38.03 -45.63 -17.54
CA PRO A 719 -37.85 -44.47 -18.45
C PRO A 719 -39.11 -43.57 -18.68
N MET A 720 -39.03 -42.75 -19.73
CA MET A 720 -39.96 -41.70 -20.21
C MET A 720 -41.36 -42.18 -20.65
N LEU A 721 -42.34 -41.25 -20.79
CA LEU A 721 -43.02 -40.95 -22.09
C LEU A 721 -44.07 -39.80 -22.07
N LYS A 722 -44.15 -39.09 -23.22
CA LYS A 722 -45.28 -38.37 -23.86
C LYS A 722 -45.70 -36.92 -23.48
N LEU A 723 -45.88 -36.14 -24.55
CA LEU A 723 -46.62 -34.87 -24.71
C LEU A 723 -48.08 -35.14 -25.15
N PRO A 724 -49.01 -34.15 -25.08
CA PRO A 724 -49.26 -33.14 -26.15
C PRO A 724 -49.18 -31.69 -25.59
N ALA A 725 -49.12 -30.56 -26.31
CA ALA A 725 -49.83 -30.03 -27.50
C ALA A 725 -51.32 -29.68 -27.25
N GLU A 726 -51.94 -28.63 -27.81
CA GLU A 726 -51.49 -27.58 -28.76
C GLU A 726 -51.31 -26.20 -28.05
N SER A 727 -51.56 -24.96 -28.53
CA SER A 727 -52.14 -24.36 -29.75
C SER A 727 -51.60 -22.92 -30.03
N THR A 728 -52.34 -22.03 -30.72
CA THR A 728 -51.82 -20.78 -31.35
C THR A 728 -52.71 -19.55 -31.13
N LYS A 729 -52.12 -18.34 -30.98
CA LYS A 729 -52.64 -17.11 -31.61
C LYS A 729 -51.64 -15.94 -31.66
N VAL A 730 -51.77 -15.12 -32.70
CA VAL A 730 -51.02 -13.88 -32.99
C VAL A 730 -52.05 -12.79 -33.34
N TYR A 731 -51.80 -11.52 -32.99
CA TYR A 731 -52.27 -10.35 -33.75
C TYR A 731 -51.41 -9.11 -33.46
N SER A 732 -51.51 -8.09 -34.31
CA SER A 732 -50.52 -7.02 -34.48
C SER A 732 -51.11 -5.63 -34.78
N GLY A 733 -50.38 -4.56 -34.43
CA GLY A 733 -50.63 -3.16 -34.82
C GLY A 733 -50.66 -2.19 -33.62
N GLY A 734 -50.32 -0.91 -33.73
CA GLY A 734 -49.72 -0.17 -34.86
C GLY A 734 -50.32 1.24 -35.04
N LEU A 735 -49.47 2.27 -35.22
CA LEU A 735 -49.79 3.69 -35.50
C LEU A 735 -50.48 4.49 -34.35
N SER A 736 -50.48 5.83 -34.28
CA SER A 736 -49.49 6.87 -34.68
C SER A 736 -49.92 8.31 -34.26
N VAL A 737 -48.94 9.18 -33.96
CA VAL A 737 -48.92 10.68 -33.94
C VAL A 737 -49.78 11.53 -32.94
N ASP A 738 -49.17 12.68 -32.64
CA ASP A 738 -49.68 14.06 -32.39
C ASP A 738 -50.08 14.64 -31.00
N ASP A 739 -49.46 15.80 -30.76
CA ASP A 739 -49.85 17.04 -30.05
C ASP A 739 -50.32 17.10 -28.57
N GLY A 740 -49.92 18.21 -27.90
CA GLY A 740 -50.80 18.89 -26.94
C GLY A 740 -50.19 19.55 -25.71
N PHE A 741 -49.87 20.85 -25.81
CA PHE A 741 -49.62 21.79 -24.70
C PHE A 741 -50.46 21.57 -23.41
N SER A 742 -49.86 21.77 -22.22
CA SER A 742 -49.99 23.05 -21.48
C SER A 742 -49.38 23.00 -20.05
N SER A 743 -49.14 24.19 -19.50
CA SER A 743 -48.63 24.43 -18.12
C SER A 743 -49.74 24.92 -17.19
N LEU A 744 -49.61 24.68 -15.87
CA LEU A 744 -50.06 25.62 -14.83
C LEU A 744 -49.34 25.35 -13.49
N ASN A 745 -49.46 26.28 -12.54
CA ASN A 745 -48.58 26.41 -11.36
C ASN A 745 -49.43 26.81 -10.08
N PRO A 746 -48.90 27.35 -8.95
CA PRO A 746 -48.83 26.64 -7.67
C PRO A 746 -49.65 27.28 -6.51
N GLN A 747 -49.21 27.05 -5.25
CA GLN A 747 -49.64 27.67 -3.96
C GLN A 747 -50.88 26.98 -3.30
N THR A 748 -51.11 26.97 -1.96
CA THR A 748 -50.47 27.66 -0.80
C THR A 748 -50.77 26.95 0.56
N LEU A 749 -50.18 27.47 1.67
CA LEU A 749 -50.70 27.51 3.08
C LEU A 749 -50.52 26.31 4.06
N THR A 750 -49.38 26.32 4.76
CA THR A 750 -49.20 26.60 6.21
C THR A 750 -50.38 26.46 7.21
N GLN A 751 -50.23 25.66 8.29
CA GLN A 751 -50.34 26.11 9.71
C GLN A 751 -49.87 25.06 10.75
N MET A 752 -49.91 25.40 12.06
CA MET A 752 -49.17 24.77 13.17
C MET A 752 -50.06 24.15 14.28
N SER A 753 -49.42 23.72 15.40
CA SER A 753 -49.98 23.35 16.73
C SER A 753 -50.29 21.83 16.90
N GLN A 754 -49.63 21.09 17.81
CA GLN A 754 -49.78 20.98 19.30
C GLN A 754 -51.01 20.12 19.72
N VAL A 755 -51.02 19.30 20.80
CA VAL A 755 -50.03 18.93 21.86
C VAL A 755 -50.42 17.57 22.51
N ASP A 756 -49.78 17.20 23.64
CA ASP A 756 -50.15 16.16 24.64
C ASP A 756 -49.76 14.67 24.43
N SER A 757 -49.49 13.86 25.47
CA SER A 757 -48.98 14.12 26.85
C SER A 757 -48.64 12.82 27.62
N SER A 758 -48.20 12.98 28.89
CA SER A 758 -48.17 11.99 29.99
C SER A 758 -46.97 11.01 30.09
N THR A 759 -46.67 10.40 31.25
CA THR A 759 -46.08 10.96 32.50
C THR A 759 -45.89 9.82 33.53
N CYS A 760 -44.70 9.69 34.14
CA CYS A 760 -44.43 9.30 35.56
C CYS A 760 -42.97 8.80 35.72
N LEU A 761 -42.31 8.76 36.88
CA LEU A 761 -42.15 9.64 38.06
C LEU A 761 -41.54 8.80 39.20
N ARG A 762 -40.38 9.21 39.75
CA ARG A 762 -39.79 8.79 41.06
C ARG A 762 -39.31 7.32 41.15
N THR A 763 -38.46 6.91 42.11
CA THR A 763 -37.97 7.53 43.38
C THR A 763 -36.44 7.58 43.53
N LYS A 764 -35.94 8.33 44.53
CA LYS A 764 -34.55 8.32 45.03
C LYS A 764 -34.42 7.47 46.31
N THR A 765 -33.19 7.07 46.66
CA THR A 765 -32.78 6.80 48.06
C THR A 765 -31.28 7.13 48.26
N VAL A 766 -30.84 7.36 49.51
CA VAL A 766 -29.48 7.80 49.89
C VAL A 766 -29.07 7.14 51.22
N SER A 767 -27.80 6.78 51.39
CA SER A 767 -27.15 6.44 52.67
C SER A 767 -25.64 6.74 52.64
N THR A 768 -24.94 6.70 53.79
CA THR A 768 -23.70 7.46 54.03
C THR A 768 -22.66 6.75 54.94
N LEU A 769 -21.43 7.34 55.01
CA LEU A 769 -20.33 7.10 55.98
C LEU A 769 -19.55 5.76 55.81
N SER A 770 -18.24 5.65 56.05
CA SER A 770 -17.40 6.25 57.13
C SER A 770 -15.88 6.25 56.77
N ALA A 771 -14.99 6.74 57.66
CA ALA A 771 -13.53 6.79 57.48
C ALA A 771 -12.75 6.59 58.82
N VAL A 772 -11.47 6.16 58.76
CA VAL A 772 -10.54 5.92 59.89
C VAL A 772 -9.07 6.22 59.47
N ASN A 773 -8.17 6.54 60.41
CA ASN A 773 -6.84 7.15 60.17
C ASN A 773 -5.61 6.22 60.39
N GLU A 774 -4.49 6.57 59.72
CA GLU A 774 -3.07 6.58 60.22
C GLU A 774 -2.34 5.30 60.73
N PRO A 775 -0.98 5.28 60.91
CA PRO A 775 0.10 6.15 60.38
C PRO A 775 1.32 5.37 59.79
N VAL A 776 2.42 6.08 59.47
CA VAL A 776 3.70 5.59 58.87
C VAL A 776 4.88 5.70 59.86
N PRO A 777 5.94 4.87 59.74
CA PRO A 777 7.28 5.15 60.31
C PRO A 777 8.37 5.43 59.25
N GLU A 778 9.25 6.41 59.49
CA GLU A 778 10.46 6.71 58.70
C GLU A 778 11.74 6.04 59.23
N GLN A 779 12.75 5.81 58.36
CA GLN A 779 14.22 6.02 58.54
C GLN A 779 15.04 5.25 57.47
N ARG A 780 16.29 5.59 57.09
CA ARG A 780 16.92 6.88 56.71
C ARG A 780 18.30 6.59 56.05
N ASN A 781 18.81 7.52 55.22
CA ASN A 781 20.21 7.61 54.71
C ASN A 781 20.65 6.53 53.66
N ASN A 782 21.57 6.75 52.71
CA ASN A 782 22.24 7.98 52.23
C ASN A 782 22.88 7.80 50.83
N HIS A 783 22.73 8.80 49.94
CA HIS A 783 23.52 9.10 48.71
C HIS A 783 23.60 7.99 47.61
N CYS A 784 23.85 8.29 46.32
CA CYS A 784 24.18 9.55 45.64
C CYS A 784 23.48 9.61 44.26
N VAL A 785 23.05 10.80 43.79
CA VAL A 785 22.37 10.98 42.50
C VAL A 785 22.94 12.21 41.77
N LEU A 786 23.23 12.07 40.47
CA LEU A 786 23.48 13.18 39.55
C LEU A 786 22.18 13.54 38.82
N ALA A 787 21.80 14.82 38.84
CA ALA A 787 20.48 15.25 38.44
C ALA A 787 20.29 15.41 36.91
N ARG A 788 19.12 14.97 36.43
CA ARG A 788 18.35 15.71 35.43
C ARG A 788 17.16 16.35 36.15
N GLN A 789 16.72 17.52 35.69
CA GLN A 789 15.55 18.21 36.25
C GLN A 789 14.44 18.24 35.20
N ASP A 790 13.35 17.53 35.50
CA ASP A 790 12.06 17.70 34.85
C ASP A 790 11.13 18.44 35.81
N PHE A 791 10.25 19.31 35.28
CA PHE A 791 9.28 20.06 36.07
C PHE A 791 7.86 19.68 35.64
N HIS A 792 7.13 19.00 36.54
CA HIS A 792 5.68 18.89 36.44
C HIS A 792 5.00 20.13 37.03
N VAL A 793 3.87 20.51 36.44
CA VAL A 793 2.81 21.30 37.10
C VAL A 793 1.51 20.53 36.92
N ALA A 794 0.76 20.37 38.01
CA ALA A 794 -0.51 19.65 38.01
C ALA A 794 -1.66 20.55 37.52
N ALA A 795 -2.73 19.92 37.03
CA ALA A 795 -4.02 20.55 36.79
C ALA A 795 -5.08 19.87 37.66
N ASP A 796 -6.04 20.64 38.16
CA ASP A 796 -7.20 20.14 38.90
C ASP A 796 -8.50 20.71 38.30
N SER A 797 -9.62 20.02 38.52
CA SER A 797 -10.77 20.06 37.59
C SER A 797 -11.94 20.97 37.99
N HIS A 798 -12.80 21.36 37.02
CA HIS A 798 -14.27 21.26 37.14
C HIS A 798 -15.10 21.55 35.86
N ASN A 799 -15.75 20.50 35.34
CA ASN A 799 -17.13 20.39 34.84
C ASN A 799 -17.92 21.51 34.08
N PHE A 800 -18.20 21.19 32.80
CA PHE A 800 -19.55 21.03 32.16
C PHE A 800 -20.41 22.19 31.57
N MET A 801 -21.08 21.80 30.46
CA MET A 801 -22.30 22.30 29.78
C MET A 801 -22.21 23.24 28.56
N GLU A 802 -23.03 22.88 27.57
CA GLU A 802 -23.44 23.53 26.30
C GLU A 802 -24.98 23.80 26.36
N PRO A 803 -25.64 24.40 25.35
CA PRO A 803 -25.27 25.54 24.49
C PRO A 803 -26.41 26.62 24.46
N GLU A 804 -26.36 27.55 23.48
CA GLU A 804 -27.40 28.54 23.13
C GLU A 804 -27.60 29.68 24.18
N GLU A 805 -28.04 30.90 23.85
CA GLU A 805 -28.57 31.45 22.58
C GLU A 805 -28.17 32.94 22.37
N GLU A 806 -28.15 33.39 21.11
CA GLU A 806 -28.29 34.77 20.59
C GLU A 806 -27.60 36.05 21.16
N LYS A 807 -27.00 36.79 20.19
CA LYS A 807 -27.09 38.25 19.91
C LYS A 807 -26.05 39.27 20.44
N GLN A 808 -25.79 40.21 19.51
CA GLN A 808 -25.19 41.56 19.60
C GLN A 808 -23.72 41.68 20.06
N VAL A 809 -22.84 41.82 19.05
CA VAL A 809 -21.51 42.43 19.19
C VAL A 809 -21.64 43.94 18.98
N GLU A 810 -21.57 44.71 20.07
CA GLU A 810 -21.10 46.11 19.98
C GLU A 810 -19.57 46.13 19.82
N MET A 811 -19.02 47.18 19.23
CA MET A 811 -17.57 47.29 19.04
C MET A 811 -16.92 47.92 20.28
N LEU A 812 -15.93 47.25 20.85
CA LEU A 812 -15.05 47.81 21.88
C LEU A 812 -14.00 48.74 21.24
N ASP A 813 -13.57 49.76 21.98
CA ASP A 813 -12.65 50.81 21.51
C ASP A 813 -11.17 50.37 21.49
N ASP A 814 -10.34 51.08 20.72
CA ASP A 814 -8.92 50.77 20.48
C ASP A 814 -8.04 50.75 21.77
N ASP A 815 -8.49 51.34 22.88
CA ASP A 815 -7.72 51.45 24.12
C ASP A 815 -7.67 50.13 24.94
N GLU A 816 -8.76 49.34 25.01
CA GLU A 816 -8.73 48.02 25.69
C GLU A 816 -7.79 47.03 24.97
N LEU A 817 -7.59 47.22 23.65
CA LEU A 817 -6.67 46.40 22.86
C LEU A 817 -5.19 46.59 23.28
N GLN A 818 -4.82 47.74 23.85
CA GLN A 818 -3.46 48.01 24.30
C GLN A 818 -3.11 47.29 25.62
N GLU A 819 -4.08 47.14 26.53
CA GLU A 819 -3.84 46.50 27.83
C GLU A 819 -3.60 44.98 27.70
N VAL A 820 -4.25 44.34 26.73
CA VAL A 820 -3.97 42.94 26.36
C VAL A 820 -2.55 42.76 25.79
N ILE A 821 -2.07 43.72 24.99
CA ILE A 821 -0.71 43.69 24.40
C ILE A 821 0.38 43.92 25.46
N SER A 822 0.11 44.74 26.48
CA SER A 822 1.02 44.97 27.60
C SER A 822 1.38 43.66 28.33
N ASN A 823 0.37 42.86 28.67
CA ASN A 823 0.50 41.68 29.52
C ASN A 823 1.23 40.48 28.86
N LEU A 824 1.42 40.48 27.53
CA LEU A 824 2.12 39.40 26.81
C LEU A 824 3.65 39.54 26.75
N ASN A 825 4.22 40.69 27.13
CA ASN A 825 5.66 40.97 27.01
C ASN A 825 6.48 40.57 28.26
N GLY A 826 5.90 39.82 29.20
CA GLY A 826 6.46 39.60 30.54
C GLY A 826 7.49 38.47 30.72
N LEU A 827 7.74 37.61 29.72
CA LEU A 827 8.56 36.40 29.87
C LEU A 827 9.59 36.17 28.74
N TYR A 828 10.77 35.70 29.15
CA TYR A 828 11.95 35.31 28.36
C TYR A 828 12.75 36.41 27.62
N MET A 829 13.94 36.70 28.17
CA MET A 829 15.09 37.24 27.41
C MET A 829 16.14 36.13 27.17
N PRO A 830 16.72 36.00 25.96
CA PRO A 830 17.87 35.14 25.71
C PRO A 830 19.22 35.81 26.06
N PRO A 831 20.29 35.05 26.32
CA PRO A 831 21.62 35.59 26.60
C PRO A 831 22.32 36.22 25.37
N LYS A 832 23.35 37.04 25.65
CA LYS A 832 23.98 37.96 24.68
C LYS A 832 24.80 37.25 23.57
N PRO A 833 24.82 37.77 22.34
CA PRO A 833 25.68 37.27 21.26
C PRO A 833 27.15 37.73 21.41
N SER A 834 28.09 36.89 20.98
CA SER A 834 29.49 37.28 20.77
C SER A 834 29.75 37.71 19.32
N LYS A 835 30.85 38.44 19.09
CA LYS A 835 31.04 39.28 17.90
C LYS A 835 31.35 38.47 16.62
N THR A 836 30.64 38.80 15.53
CA THR A 836 31.26 39.22 14.26
C THR A 836 30.26 40.08 13.47
N GLN A 837 30.42 41.40 13.53
CA GLN A 837 29.66 42.34 12.69
C GLN A 837 30.43 42.60 11.38
N SER A 838 29.98 42.03 10.25
CA SER A 838 30.28 42.56 8.91
C SER A 838 29.45 41.90 7.80
N LEU A 839 28.20 42.36 7.57
CA LEU A 839 27.61 42.39 6.21
C LEU A 839 26.29 43.18 6.07
N ILE A 840 25.60 43.56 7.16
CA ILE A 840 24.32 44.31 7.05
C ILE A 840 24.59 45.83 7.07
N ARG A 841 25.03 46.36 5.92
CA ARG A 841 25.16 47.83 5.72
C ARG A 841 24.86 48.30 4.28
N SER A 842 24.29 47.43 3.43
CA SER A 842 24.21 47.64 1.97
C SER A 842 22.85 47.33 1.32
N LEU A 843 21.80 46.99 2.09
CA LEU A 843 20.44 46.80 1.57
C LEU A 843 19.45 47.71 2.30
N LYS A 844 19.07 48.81 1.65
CA LYS A 844 17.85 49.57 1.98
C LYS A 844 16.67 48.87 1.30
N LEU A 845 15.71 48.38 2.07
CA LEU A 845 14.40 47.96 1.55
C LEU A 845 13.32 48.81 2.24
N ASP A 846 12.46 49.41 1.42
CA ASP A 846 11.42 50.33 1.87
C ASP A 846 10.14 49.55 2.21
N HIS A 847 9.74 49.59 3.49
CA HIS A 847 8.58 48.86 4.01
C HIS A 847 7.22 49.52 3.69
N SER A 848 7.18 50.66 2.99
CA SER A 848 5.93 51.41 2.76
C SER A 848 5.00 50.82 1.67
N LEU A 849 5.54 50.08 0.69
CA LEU A 849 4.81 49.71 -0.53
C LEU A 849 3.74 48.62 -0.34
N TRP A 850 3.88 47.74 0.65
CA TRP A 850 3.05 46.52 0.76
C TRP A 850 1.65 46.74 1.37
N LYS A 851 1.36 47.90 1.97
CA LYS A 851 0.07 48.15 2.66
C LYS A 851 -1.09 48.57 1.75
N ARG A 852 -0.85 48.88 0.47
CA ARG A 852 -1.91 49.34 -0.47
C ARG A 852 -2.69 48.22 -1.18
N PRO A 853 -2.07 47.16 -1.75
CA PRO A 853 -2.81 46.12 -2.49
C PRO A 853 -3.83 45.35 -1.63
N ILE A 854 -3.43 45.00 -0.40
CA ILE A 854 -4.23 44.17 0.52
C ILE A 854 -5.59 44.84 0.85
N LYS A 855 -5.61 46.17 1.04
CA LYS A 855 -6.85 46.94 1.31
C LYS A 855 -7.77 47.09 0.10
N GLN A 856 -7.30 46.85 -1.13
CA GLN A 856 -8.15 46.85 -2.32
C GLN A 856 -8.80 45.47 -2.57
N LEU A 857 -8.05 44.38 -2.36
CA LEU A 857 -8.55 43.02 -2.58
C LEU A 857 -9.65 42.58 -1.61
N TYR A 858 -9.56 42.94 -0.32
CA TYR A 858 -10.54 42.48 0.68
C TYR A 858 -11.85 43.28 0.73
N LYS A 859 -11.90 44.50 0.17
CA LYS A 859 -13.08 45.37 0.31
C LYS A 859 -14.33 44.85 -0.42
N PRO A 860 -14.24 44.29 -1.65
CA PRO A 860 -15.40 43.64 -2.29
C PRO A 860 -15.91 42.44 -1.51
N PHE A 861 -15.01 41.59 -1.00
CA PHE A 861 -15.35 40.37 -0.25
C PHE A 861 -16.16 40.68 1.03
N LEU A 862 -15.70 41.67 1.82
CA LEU A 862 -16.42 42.16 3.00
C LEU A 862 -17.74 42.88 2.66
N THR A 863 -17.90 43.36 1.43
CA THR A 863 -19.15 43.98 0.97
C THR A 863 -20.17 42.92 0.53
N ALA A 864 -19.72 41.78 0.02
CA ALA A 864 -20.59 40.64 -0.29
C ALA A 864 -21.11 39.95 0.99
N ILE A 865 -20.25 39.77 2.00
CA ILE A 865 -20.62 39.17 3.30
C ILE A 865 -21.63 40.03 4.07
N LYS A 866 -21.67 41.36 3.86
CA LYS A 866 -22.71 42.26 4.42
C LYS A 866 -23.99 42.35 3.57
N LYS A 867 -24.17 41.44 2.61
CA LYS A 867 -25.31 41.41 1.69
C LYS A 867 -26.00 40.02 1.61
N ILE A 868 -25.53 39.10 2.43
CA ILE A 868 -26.13 37.83 2.83
C ILE A 868 -26.62 38.03 4.26
#